data_AF-A0A8T3YDQ4-F1
#
_entry.id   AF-A0A8T3YDQ4-F1
#
_cell.length_a   1.000
_cell.length_b   1.000
_cell.length_c   1.000
_cell.angle_alpha   90.00
_cell.angle_beta   90.00
_cell.angle_gamma   90.00
#
_symmetry.space_group_name_H-M   'P 1'
#
loop_
_entity.id
_entity.type
_entity.pdbx_description
1 polymer ?
#
loop_
_entity_poly.entity_id
_entity_poly.type
_entity_poly.pdbx_seq_one_letter_code
_entity_poly.pdbx_strand_id
1 'polypeptide(L)'
;MTELNKPKLTVAQITTKDAPTWCAGCVLPNTIVHKNPSTDVIENIQIGDKVLALDGKYHEVYEVLKHRHQGEMFVIKSKCFGESVTTPEHPVLIVKREKFGHHNKTFLQEWTEAEKIKKGDYLIYPIPKTTEDLDEIELPLDKKLMNRKSKNLPHKISLTSDLLRVFGYYIAEGSAHNRHLNFTFNIKEKKYVEEIKTLFKKTFDLVATVKEIVEKSTLDVNIHHTPLIRVFEQWFGNGAQNKKISHFLMLLPKQKQKELIKGMWRGDGYVGRKKAGYKTISKLLTEQLKMLLLRQGIVPSISVNRAYKNHKQSYNIEITGKRNLERLASILEIKVGFDIQERYPRYVLTDNYVYMPVRSVETFNYNGLVYNLEVRDVQSYVTENAILHNCGDFTILSTLKMALVDLNVDTANTLIVSGIGCGSKLPHFVKTYGFEGLHGRSLPVATAAKLVNPNLNVIVVTGDGDGYGIGGNHFMHTMRRNLDICYIIEDNEVYGLTKGQASPTSEKGFRSPSTPAGVVEIPVNPLTWALVGGATYIARGYAMDIMHLRKLIVEGIKHKGLAIIDIFQPCTTYNKIQTPEWYKQRIYKLEEDKTYDPTNKVLAFQKMQEWGDKIPIGLLYKEDRPTYEDHVPQNTPIPVVEQDISNVDMSTLFSKFMQKAD
;
A
#
# COMPACT_ATOMS: atom_id res chain seq x y z
N MET A 1 3.50 -35.98 18.67
CA MET A 1 3.33 -34.58 19.11
C MET A 1 2.23 -33.98 18.25
N THR A 2 1.12 -33.58 18.86
CA THR A 2 -0.08 -33.04 18.19
C THR A 2 0.24 -31.80 17.36
N GLU A 3 -0.39 -31.66 16.18
CA GLU A 3 -0.20 -30.58 15.18
C GLU A 3 -0.28 -29.13 15.71
N LEU A 4 -0.74 -28.94 16.95
CA LEU A 4 -0.99 -27.65 17.60
C LEU A 4 0.25 -26.83 18.00
N ASN A 5 1.48 -27.32 17.80
CA ASN A 5 2.71 -26.65 18.26
C ASN A 5 3.79 -26.39 17.18
N LYS A 6 3.51 -26.55 15.88
CA LYS A 6 4.47 -26.10 14.85
C LYS A 6 4.48 -24.56 14.81
N PRO A 7 5.65 -23.89 14.92
CA PRO A 7 5.72 -22.44 14.82
C PRO A 7 5.16 -21.99 13.47
N LYS A 8 4.32 -20.96 13.48
CA LYS A 8 3.65 -20.46 12.28
C LYS A 8 4.69 -19.95 11.29
N LEU A 9 4.67 -20.51 10.08
CA LEU A 9 5.52 -20.09 8.97
C LEU A 9 5.29 -18.61 8.66
N THR A 10 6.36 -17.89 8.30
CA THR A 10 6.29 -16.47 7.91
C THR A 10 6.73 -16.29 6.47
N VAL A 11 6.29 -15.21 5.83
CA VAL A 11 6.68 -14.88 4.44
C VAL A 11 8.21 -14.79 4.31
N ALA A 12 8.88 -14.20 5.30
CA ALA A 12 10.33 -14.10 5.34
C ALA A 12 11.02 -15.47 5.38
N GLN A 13 10.49 -16.43 6.14
CA GLN A 13 11.06 -17.78 6.24
C GLN A 13 10.91 -18.59 4.95
N ILE A 14 9.88 -18.29 4.13
CA ILE A 14 9.63 -18.96 2.85
C ILE A 14 10.12 -18.18 1.64
N THR A 15 10.80 -17.07 1.82
CA THR A 15 11.37 -16.29 0.71
C THR A 15 12.83 -16.72 0.53
N THR A 16 13.23 -17.10 -0.68
CA THR A 16 14.62 -17.44 -0.99
C THR A 16 15.48 -16.17 -1.10
N LYS A 17 16.80 -16.32 -1.08
CA LYS A 17 17.73 -15.22 -1.35
C LYS A 17 17.68 -14.71 -2.79
N ASP A 18 17.25 -15.58 -3.72
CA ASP A 18 17.17 -15.33 -5.16
C ASP A 18 15.82 -14.71 -5.53
N ALA A 19 14.87 -14.68 -4.58
CA ALA A 19 13.67 -13.86 -4.69
C ALA A 19 14.08 -12.41 -4.99
N PRO A 20 13.44 -11.74 -5.96
CA PRO A 20 13.84 -10.41 -6.34
C PRO A 20 13.73 -9.48 -5.13
N THR A 21 14.87 -8.91 -4.74
CA THR A 21 14.97 -7.85 -3.73
C THR A 21 14.57 -6.50 -4.31
N TRP A 22 14.42 -6.45 -5.65
CA TRP A 22 13.91 -5.31 -6.37
C TRP A 22 12.38 -5.26 -6.25
N CYS A 23 11.94 -4.11 -5.78
CA CYS A 23 10.55 -3.72 -5.69
C CYS A 23 10.23 -2.90 -6.94
N ALA A 24 9.08 -3.16 -7.58
CA ALA A 24 8.60 -2.57 -8.83
C ALA A 24 8.23 -1.08 -8.73
N GLY A 25 8.98 -0.35 -7.92
CA GLY A 25 8.67 0.99 -7.48
C GLY A 25 9.28 1.24 -6.12
N CYS A 26 10.25 2.14 -6.02
CA CYS A 26 10.76 2.62 -4.73
C CYS A 26 10.86 4.15 -4.66
N VAL A 27 11.10 4.64 -3.45
CA VAL A 27 11.35 6.06 -3.15
C VAL A 27 12.70 6.24 -2.46
N LEU A 28 13.15 7.49 -2.35
CA LEU A 28 14.41 7.82 -1.68
C LEU A 28 14.35 7.56 -0.16
N PRO A 29 15.50 7.33 0.51
CA PRO A 29 15.54 7.07 1.96
C PRO A 29 14.94 8.21 2.81
N ASN A 30 15.08 9.44 2.32
CA ASN A 30 14.60 10.65 3.00
C ASN A 30 13.16 11.06 2.63
N THR A 31 12.45 10.24 1.85
CA THR A 31 11.04 10.49 1.50
C THR A 31 10.19 10.48 2.77
N ILE A 32 9.34 11.50 2.95
CA ILE A 32 8.46 11.55 4.12
C ILE A 32 7.26 10.65 3.87
N VAL A 33 6.96 9.79 4.83
CA VAL A 33 5.76 8.97 4.89
C VAL A 33 4.91 9.41 6.07
N HIS A 34 3.59 9.46 5.86
CA HIS A 34 2.63 9.79 6.91
C HIS A 34 2.46 8.64 7.91
N LYS A 35 3.38 8.50 8.87
CA LYS A 35 3.33 7.54 9.99
C LYS A 35 2.35 7.99 11.07
N ASN A 36 1.57 7.08 11.65
CA ASN A 36 0.62 7.41 12.72
C ASN A 36 1.35 7.91 13.98
N PRO A 37 0.98 9.06 14.57
CA PRO A 37 -0.01 10.06 14.12
C PRO A 37 0.58 11.32 13.47
N SER A 38 1.82 11.28 13.00
CA SER A 38 2.46 12.39 12.30
C SER A 38 3.07 11.96 10.95
N THR A 39 4.39 11.99 10.87
CA THR A 39 5.19 11.73 9.67
C THR A 39 6.58 11.31 10.12
N ASP A 40 7.23 10.45 9.34
CA ASP A 40 8.63 10.09 9.52
C ASP A 40 9.28 9.93 8.14
N VAL A 41 10.59 9.81 8.06
CA VAL A 41 11.26 9.42 6.81
C VAL A 41 11.13 7.92 6.59
N ILE A 42 11.02 7.48 5.34
CA ILE A 42 10.77 6.07 5.02
C ILE A 42 11.85 5.13 5.58
N GLU A 43 13.11 5.58 5.64
CA GLU A 43 14.20 4.77 6.20
C GLU A 43 14.07 4.47 7.70
N ASN A 44 13.28 5.27 8.43
CA ASN A 44 12.98 5.08 9.85
C ASN A 44 11.72 4.23 10.10
N ILE A 45 10.95 3.92 9.05
CA ILE A 45 9.74 3.12 9.18
C ILE A 45 10.12 1.67 9.51
N GLN A 46 9.42 1.10 10.49
CA GLN A 46 9.64 -0.26 10.98
C GLN A 46 8.38 -1.10 10.80
N ILE A 47 8.56 -2.42 10.75
CA ILE A 47 7.44 -3.37 10.78
C ILE A 47 6.62 -3.13 12.06
N GLY A 48 5.30 -3.08 11.92
CA GLY A 48 4.36 -2.76 12.99
C GLY A 48 4.00 -1.28 13.09
N ASP A 49 4.77 -0.37 12.46
CA ASP A 49 4.36 1.02 12.32
C ASP A 49 3.08 1.10 11.51
N LYS A 50 2.23 2.11 11.79
CA LYS A 50 1.05 2.37 10.96
C LYS A 50 1.29 3.57 10.06
N VAL A 51 0.95 3.48 8.78
CA VAL A 51 1.09 4.56 7.80
C VAL A 51 -0.24 4.90 7.15
N LEU A 52 -0.43 6.18 6.81
CA LEU A 52 -1.62 6.66 6.13
C LEU A 52 -1.68 6.07 4.73
N ALA A 53 -2.85 5.58 4.35
CA ALA A 53 -3.08 4.94 3.07
C ALA A 53 -4.19 5.64 2.24
N LEU A 54 -4.51 5.09 1.07
CA LEU A 54 -5.44 5.69 0.11
C LEU A 54 -6.83 5.98 0.70
N ASP A 55 -7.32 5.20 1.66
CA ASP A 55 -8.66 5.35 2.22
C ASP A 55 -8.78 6.49 3.26
N GLY A 56 -7.63 7.11 3.60
CA GLY A 56 -7.50 8.16 4.62
C GLY A 56 -7.32 7.64 6.05
N LYS A 57 -7.08 6.34 6.24
CA LYS A 57 -6.81 5.72 7.56
C LYS A 57 -5.37 5.21 7.66
N TYR A 58 -4.98 4.84 8.88
CA TYR A 58 -3.65 4.32 9.17
C TYR A 58 -3.67 2.79 9.22
N HIS A 59 -2.80 2.16 8.44
CA HIS A 59 -2.68 0.71 8.31
C HIS A 59 -1.27 0.23 8.67
N GLU A 60 -1.16 -0.98 9.21
CA GLU A 60 0.11 -1.56 9.65
C GLU A 60 1.03 -1.88 8.45
N VAL A 61 2.29 -1.49 8.59
CA VAL A 61 3.39 -1.92 7.73
C VAL A 61 3.82 -3.31 8.18
N TYR A 62 3.69 -4.31 7.30
CA TYR A 62 4.10 -5.68 7.60
C TYR A 62 5.44 -6.06 6.96
N GLU A 63 5.94 -5.25 6.02
CA GLU A 63 7.26 -5.42 5.42
C GLU A 63 7.85 -4.06 5.02
N VAL A 64 9.17 -3.93 5.19
CA VAL A 64 9.95 -2.76 4.73
C VAL A 64 10.98 -3.27 3.75
N LEU A 65 10.83 -2.88 2.49
CA LEU A 65 11.70 -3.29 1.39
C LEU A 65 12.78 -2.22 1.18
N LYS A 66 14.02 -2.65 0.96
CA LYS A 66 15.11 -1.77 0.54
C LYS A 66 16.09 -2.49 -0.36
N HIS A 67 16.56 -1.80 -1.38
CA HIS A 67 17.60 -2.30 -2.28
C HIS A 67 18.38 -1.13 -2.89
N ARG A 68 19.47 -1.42 -3.61
CA ARG A 68 20.27 -0.40 -4.28
C ARG A 68 19.73 -0.16 -5.69
N HIS A 69 19.41 1.09 -6.00
CA HIS A 69 19.02 1.55 -7.34
C HIS A 69 20.18 2.27 -8.01
N GLN A 70 20.36 2.03 -9.30
CA GLN A 70 21.25 2.81 -10.16
C GLN A 70 20.51 3.14 -11.45
N GLY A 71 20.04 4.36 -11.58
CA GLY A 71 19.26 4.79 -12.73
C GLY A 71 18.61 6.16 -12.51
N GLU A 72 17.69 6.50 -13.41
CA GLU A 72 16.92 7.72 -13.27
C GLU A 72 15.91 7.61 -12.11
N MET A 73 15.60 8.76 -11.53
CA MET A 73 14.53 8.99 -10.56
C MET A 73 13.63 10.09 -11.09
N PHE A 74 12.33 9.99 -10.82
CA PHE A 74 11.31 10.93 -11.25
C PHE A 74 10.84 11.79 -10.07
N VAL A 75 10.94 13.10 -10.22
CA VAL A 75 10.48 14.11 -9.25
C VAL A 75 9.15 14.67 -9.76
N ILE A 76 8.06 14.29 -9.10
CA ILE A 76 6.71 14.69 -9.49
C ILE A 76 6.26 15.84 -8.57
N LYS A 77 6.11 17.04 -9.15
CA LYS A 77 5.75 18.25 -8.41
C LYS A 77 4.29 18.60 -8.62
N SER A 78 3.57 18.88 -7.54
CA SER A 78 2.18 19.33 -7.59
C SER A 78 2.09 20.86 -7.54
N LYS A 79 0.91 21.43 -7.82
CA LYS A 79 0.68 22.89 -7.62
C LYS A 79 0.48 23.31 -6.16
N CYS A 80 0.15 22.39 -5.27
CA CYS A 80 -0.26 22.72 -3.89
C CYS A 80 0.73 22.17 -2.85
N PHE A 81 1.06 20.90 -2.88
CA PHE A 81 1.98 20.29 -1.92
C PHE A 81 3.39 20.19 -2.51
N GLY A 82 4.30 19.58 -1.75
CA GLY A 82 5.70 19.41 -2.12
C GLY A 82 5.92 18.52 -3.35
N GLU A 83 6.96 17.71 -3.30
CA GLU A 83 7.38 16.80 -4.37
C GLU A 83 7.44 15.37 -3.84
N SER A 84 7.14 14.40 -4.71
CA SER A 84 7.46 13.00 -4.48
C SER A 84 8.53 12.58 -5.45
N VAL A 85 9.48 11.78 -4.97
CA VAL A 85 10.58 11.24 -5.76
C VAL A 85 10.49 9.74 -5.77
N THR A 86 10.36 9.15 -6.96
CA THR A 86 10.15 7.72 -7.14
C THR A 86 11.03 7.18 -8.26
N THR A 87 11.20 5.85 -8.34
CA THR A 87 11.72 5.19 -9.54
C THR A 87 10.71 5.31 -10.70
N PRO A 88 11.13 5.15 -11.97
CA PRO A 88 10.29 5.35 -13.16
C PRO A 88 9.00 4.52 -13.16
N GLU A 89 9.11 3.26 -12.74
CA GLU A 89 8.04 2.27 -12.73
C GLU A 89 7.09 2.39 -11.53
N HIS A 90 7.41 3.21 -10.52
CA HIS A 90 6.64 3.26 -9.28
C HIS A 90 5.18 3.67 -9.55
N PRO A 91 4.18 2.84 -9.17
CA PRO A 91 2.78 3.18 -9.43
C PRO A 91 2.29 4.29 -8.49
N VAL A 92 1.84 5.39 -9.07
CA VAL A 92 1.27 6.55 -8.37
C VAL A 92 -0.22 6.65 -8.70
N LEU A 93 -1.05 6.87 -7.68
CA LEU A 93 -2.49 7.05 -7.90
C LEU A 93 -2.76 8.45 -8.46
N ILE A 94 -3.30 8.52 -9.67
CA ILE A 94 -3.58 9.78 -10.37
C ILE A 94 -4.98 9.79 -10.99
N VAL A 95 -5.36 10.97 -11.52
CA VAL A 95 -6.42 11.13 -12.52
C VAL A 95 -5.81 11.75 -13.77
N LYS A 96 -5.96 11.12 -14.93
CA LYS A 96 -5.47 11.69 -16.21
C LYS A 96 -6.20 12.94 -16.59
N ARG A 97 -5.47 13.90 -17.17
CA ARG A 97 -6.08 15.11 -17.73
C ARG A 97 -6.89 14.78 -18.98
N GLU A 98 -8.20 15.03 -18.95
CA GLU A 98 -9.06 14.82 -20.13
C GLU A 98 -8.77 15.84 -21.24
N LYS A 99 -8.70 17.14 -20.87
CA LYS A 99 -8.47 18.23 -21.83
C LYS A 99 -7.50 19.27 -21.27
N PHE A 100 -6.49 19.62 -22.07
CA PHE A 100 -5.53 20.65 -21.72
C PHE A 100 -6.24 21.99 -21.44
N GLY A 101 -5.88 22.66 -20.34
CA GLY A 101 -6.49 23.93 -19.94
C GLY A 101 -7.86 23.86 -19.24
N HIS A 102 -8.56 22.73 -19.26
CA HIS A 102 -9.90 22.58 -18.63
C HIS A 102 -9.89 21.63 -17.44
N HIS A 103 -10.79 21.83 -16.46
CA HIS A 103 -11.02 20.83 -15.42
C HIS A 103 -11.69 19.60 -16.01
N ASN A 104 -11.34 18.42 -15.49
CA ASN A 104 -12.02 17.21 -15.87
C ASN A 104 -13.47 17.29 -15.37
N LYS A 105 -14.37 16.66 -16.13
CA LYS A 105 -15.73 16.42 -15.65
C LYS A 105 -15.77 15.23 -14.71
N THR A 106 -14.90 14.24 -14.95
CA THR A 106 -14.81 13.02 -14.14
C THR A 106 -13.42 12.87 -13.52
N PHE A 107 -13.36 12.35 -12.29
CA PHE A 107 -12.12 12.13 -11.56
C PHE A 107 -11.88 10.63 -11.35
N LEU A 108 -11.85 9.89 -12.46
CA LEU A 108 -11.55 8.46 -12.47
C LEU A 108 -10.09 8.23 -12.06
N GLN A 109 -9.91 7.50 -10.97
CA GLN A 109 -8.61 7.22 -10.37
C GLN A 109 -7.99 5.99 -11.04
N GLU A 110 -6.71 6.08 -11.36
CA GLU A 110 -5.92 4.97 -11.92
C GLU A 110 -4.51 4.96 -11.33
N TRP A 111 -3.90 3.78 -11.30
CA TRP A 111 -2.49 3.63 -10.96
C TRP A 111 -1.67 3.85 -12.22
N THR A 112 -0.70 4.75 -12.15
CA THR A 112 0.15 5.08 -13.30
C THR A 112 1.60 5.09 -12.87
N GLU A 113 2.46 4.41 -13.63
CA GLU A 113 3.91 4.47 -13.47
C GLU A 113 4.39 5.93 -13.52
N ALA A 114 5.31 6.29 -12.64
CA ALA A 114 5.81 7.65 -12.50
C ALA A 114 6.28 8.28 -13.82
N GLU A 115 6.91 7.50 -14.71
CA GLU A 115 7.38 7.97 -16.02
C GLU A 115 6.25 8.35 -17.00
N LYS A 116 5.05 7.77 -16.82
CA LYS A 116 3.88 8.03 -17.67
C LYS A 116 3.06 9.23 -17.20
N ILE A 117 3.40 9.84 -16.07
CA ILE A 117 2.70 11.00 -15.52
C ILE A 117 3.07 12.25 -16.31
N LYS A 118 2.06 13.04 -16.70
CA LYS A 118 2.24 14.24 -17.50
C LYS A 118 1.83 15.48 -16.74
N LYS A 119 2.44 16.62 -17.09
CA LYS A 119 2.01 17.94 -16.60
C LYS A 119 0.52 18.14 -16.87
N GLY A 120 -0.23 18.47 -15.82
CA GLY A 120 -1.68 18.69 -15.89
C GLY A 120 -2.54 17.50 -15.45
N ASP A 121 -2.00 16.28 -15.41
CA ASP A 121 -2.60 15.14 -14.69
C ASP A 121 -2.79 15.52 -13.22
N TYR A 122 -3.67 14.86 -12.49
CA TYR A 122 -3.93 15.18 -11.09
C TYR A 122 -3.33 14.11 -10.18
N LEU A 123 -2.41 14.50 -9.30
CA LEU A 123 -2.07 13.69 -8.14
C LEU A 123 -3.23 13.67 -7.15
N ILE A 124 -3.40 12.53 -6.49
CA ILE A 124 -4.42 12.34 -5.46
C ILE A 124 -3.73 12.34 -4.10
N TYR A 125 -4.34 13.03 -3.14
CA TYR A 125 -3.89 13.03 -1.76
C TYR A 125 -5.09 12.83 -0.83
N PRO A 126 -5.06 11.88 0.13
CA PRO A 126 -6.21 11.56 0.96
C PRO A 126 -6.34 12.53 2.13
N ILE A 127 -7.58 12.78 2.55
CA ILE A 127 -7.86 13.57 3.75
C ILE A 127 -7.80 12.63 4.97
N PRO A 128 -6.92 12.87 5.97
CA PRO A 128 -6.80 11.98 7.12
C PRO A 128 -8.09 11.91 7.95
N LYS A 129 -8.62 10.70 8.17
CA LYS A 129 -9.91 10.45 8.83
C LYS A 129 -9.79 10.00 10.28
N THR A 130 -8.67 9.41 10.67
CA THR A 130 -8.48 8.85 12.02
C THR A 130 -8.65 9.92 13.09
N THR A 131 -9.49 9.66 14.08
CA THR A 131 -9.78 10.58 15.19
C THR A 131 -9.77 9.82 16.51
N GLU A 132 -9.18 10.44 17.54
CA GLU A 132 -9.26 10.00 18.93
C GLU A 132 -9.75 11.18 19.76
N ASP A 133 -10.93 11.05 20.38
CA ASP A 133 -11.47 12.10 21.24
C ASP A 133 -10.96 11.93 22.67
N LEU A 134 -10.13 12.87 23.10
CA LEU A 134 -9.54 12.88 24.43
C LEU A 134 -10.01 14.13 25.17
N ASP A 135 -10.62 13.93 26.33
CA ASP A 135 -11.01 15.03 27.22
C ASP A 135 -9.90 15.39 28.20
N GLU A 136 -9.01 14.45 28.51
CA GLU A 136 -7.88 14.65 29.41
C GLU A 136 -6.62 13.99 28.89
N ILE A 137 -5.46 14.50 29.33
CA ILE A 137 -4.16 13.89 29.05
C ILE A 137 -3.33 13.80 30.32
N GLU A 138 -2.52 12.75 30.39
CA GLU A 138 -1.53 12.60 31.45
C GLU A 138 -0.30 13.46 31.16
N LEU A 139 0.20 14.14 32.19
CA LEU A 139 1.48 14.81 32.11
C LEU A 139 2.60 13.78 32.22
N PRO A 140 3.53 13.68 31.24
CA PRO A 140 4.66 12.75 31.29
C PRO A 140 5.73 13.25 32.27
N LEU A 141 5.39 13.29 33.56
CA LEU A 141 6.26 13.74 34.63
C LEU A 141 7.19 12.61 35.05
N ASP A 142 8.49 12.78 34.81
CA ASP A 142 9.50 11.85 35.33
C ASP A 142 9.69 12.06 36.84
N LYS A 143 9.28 11.05 37.64
CA LYS A 143 9.41 11.04 39.10
C LYS A 143 10.87 11.21 39.58
N LYS A 144 11.86 10.74 38.81
CA LYS A 144 13.29 10.87 39.16
C LYS A 144 13.82 12.29 39.02
N LEU A 145 13.11 13.14 38.27
CA LEU A 145 13.53 14.49 37.91
C LEU A 145 12.70 15.58 38.59
N MET A 146 11.75 15.21 39.45
CA MET A 146 11.03 16.15 40.30
C MET A 146 11.98 16.75 41.33
N ASN A 147 12.34 18.01 41.13
CA ASN A 147 13.16 18.75 42.08
C ASN A 147 12.30 19.07 43.31
N ARG A 148 12.78 18.78 44.54
CA ARG A 148 12.03 18.97 45.81
C ARG A 148 11.47 20.39 46.04
N LYS A 149 11.90 21.38 45.25
CA LYS A 149 11.50 22.80 45.35
C LYS A 149 10.35 23.22 44.43
N SER A 150 9.96 22.42 43.43
CA SER A 150 8.90 22.79 42.48
C SER A 150 7.51 22.44 43.02
N LYS A 151 6.50 23.27 42.75
CA LYS A 151 5.11 22.95 43.06
C LYS A 151 4.68 21.65 42.37
N ASN A 152 3.78 20.90 43.01
CA ASN A 152 3.20 19.72 42.38
C ASN A 152 2.29 20.14 41.22
N LEU A 153 2.52 19.54 40.05
CA LEU A 153 1.60 19.65 38.92
C LEU A 153 0.51 18.58 39.02
N PRO A 154 -0.68 18.84 38.46
CA PRO A 154 -1.70 17.81 38.34
C PRO A 154 -1.21 16.65 37.47
N HIS A 155 -1.56 15.41 37.82
CA HIS A 155 -1.18 14.23 37.02
C HIS A 155 -1.90 14.18 35.67
N LYS A 156 -3.14 14.67 35.62
CA LYS A 156 -3.97 14.78 34.42
C LYS A 156 -4.42 16.22 34.24
N ILE A 157 -4.51 16.67 32.99
CA ILE A 157 -5.08 17.96 32.64
C ILE A 157 -6.17 17.81 31.59
N SER A 158 -7.26 18.56 31.74
CA SER A 158 -8.36 18.55 30.80
C SER A 158 -8.04 19.39 29.56
N LEU A 159 -8.31 18.83 28.37
CA LEU A 159 -8.09 19.44 27.06
C LEU A 159 -9.18 20.46 26.70
N THR A 160 -9.23 21.53 27.47
CA THR A 160 -10.13 22.66 27.22
C THR A 160 -9.73 23.44 25.97
N SER A 161 -10.69 24.15 25.37
CA SER A 161 -10.45 25.04 24.22
C SER A 161 -9.31 26.04 24.45
N ASP A 162 -9.27 26.66 25.63
CA ASP A 162 -8.24 27.64 25.98
C ASP A 162 -6.85 26.99 26.09
N LEU A 163 -6.77 25.78 26.64
CA LEU A 163 -5.51 25.04 26.73
C LEU A 163 -4.97 24.65 25.35
N LEU A 164 -5.84 24.16 24.46
CA LEU A 164 -5.47 23.84 23.08
C LEU A 164 -4.97 25.09 22.34
N ARG A 165 -5.58 26.25 22.59
CA ARG A 165 -5.14 27.53 22.04
C ARG A 165 -3.77 27.94 22.56
N VAL A 166 -3.50 27.75 23.86
CA VAL A 166 -2.18 28.01 24.45
C VAL A 166 -1.10 27.08 23.91
N PHE A 167 -1.40 25.81 23.64
CA PHE A 167 -0.48 24.94 22.92
C PHE A 167 -0.15 25.50 21.53
N GLY A 168 -1.14 26.06 20.84
CA GLY A 168 -0.93 26.76 19.58
C GLY A 168 0.00 27.98 19.71
N TYR A 169 -0.20 28.80 20.74
CA TYR A 169 0.70 29.92 21.03
C TYR A 169 2.13 29.45 21.31
N TYR A 170 2.33 28.34 22.02
CA TYR A 170 3.68 27.82 22.27
C TYR A 170 4.36 27.35 20.98
N ILE A 171 3.62 26.72 20.07
CA ILE A 171 4.17 26.24 18.80
C ILE A 171 4.67 27.42 17.96
N ALA A 172 3.92 28.53 17.94
CA ALA A 172 4.29 29.75 17.23
C ALA A 172 5.39 30.56 17.94
N GLU A 173 5.09 31.07 19.14
CA GLU A 173 5.88 32.11 19.83
C GLU A 173 6.63 31.59 21.07
N GLY A 174 6.46 30.32 21.41
CA GLY A 174 7.02 29.75 22.62
C GLY A 174 8.49 29.40 22.50
N SER A 175 9.24 29.51 23.60
CA SER A 175 10.55 28.90 23.75
C SER A 175 10.70 28.26 25.12
N ALA A 176 11.54 27.25 25.21
CA ALA A 176 11.94 26.65 26.47
C ALA A 176 13.38 27.05 26.79
N HIS A 177 13.58 27.61 27.98
CA HIS A 177 14.89 27.87 28.55
C HIS A 177 15.08 27.03 29.81
N ASN A 178 16.32 26.84 30.26
CA ASN A 178 16.66 25.99 31.41
C ASN A 178 15.88 26.33 32.70
N ARG A 179 15.36 27.56 32.84
CA ARG A 179 14.71 28.07 34.05
C ARG A 179 13.28 28.59 33.87
N HIS A 180 12.80 28.72 32.64
CA HIS A 180 11.44 29.20 32.36
C HIS A 180 10.95 28.76 30.98
N LEU A 181 9.64 28.61 30.87
CA LEU A 181 8.92 28.61 29.61
C LEU A 181 8.65 30.07 29.24
N ASN A 182 9.00 30.50 28.04
CA ASN A 182 8.76 31.86 27.57
C ASN A 182 7.75 31.86 26.42
N PHE A 183 6.92 32.90 26.36
CA PHE A 183 6.13 33.26 25.20
C PHE A 183 6.37 34.73 24.91
N THR A 184 6.78 35.04 23.68
CA THR A 184 7.07 36.42 23.28
C THR A 184 5.98 36.92 22.34
N PHE A 185 5.28 37.99 22.72
CA PHE A 185 4.25 38.62 21.88
C PHE A 185 4.60 40.07 21.57
N ASN A 186 3.91 40.68 20.60
CA ASN A 186 4.02 42.12 20.40
C ASN A 186 3.32 42.88 21.55
N ILE A 187 3.80 44.08 21.88
CA ILE A 187 3.21 44.95 22.92
C ILE A 187 1.71 45.26 22.70
N LYS A 188 1.23 45.18 21.46
CA LYS A 188 -0.19 45.38 21.11
C LYS A 188 -1.08 44.17 21.42
N GLU A 189 -0.49 43.04 21.79
CA GLU A 189 -1.18 41.75 21.93
C GLU A 189 -1.43 41.35 23.38
N LYS A 190 -1.60 42.35 24.27
CA LYS A 190 -1.81 42.19 25.72
C LYS A 190 -2.91 41.18 26.08
N LYS A 191 -3.94 41.04 25.23
CA LYS A 191 -5.02 40.07 25.43
C LYS A 191 -4.53 38.62 25.49
N TYR A 192 -3.53 38.24 24.68
CA TYR A 192 -2.98 36.87 24.68
C TYR A 192 -2.14 36.62 25.93
N VAL A 193 -1.45 37.65 26.42
CA VAL A 193 -0.69 37.60 27.68
C VAL A 193 -1.61 37.34 28.88
N GLU A 194 -2.73 38.06 28.98
CA GLU A 194 -3.70 37.85 30.07
C GLU A 194 -4.40 36.49 29.99
N GLU A 195 -4.67 36.01 28.78
CA GLU A 195 -5.21 34.67 28.53
C GLU A 195 -4.25 33.58 29.06
N ILE A 196 -2.96 33.67 28.74
CA ILE A 196 -1.93 32.75 29.23
C ILE A 196 -1.82 32.81 30.76
N LYS A 197 -1.76 34.01 31.35
CA LYS A 197 -1.69 34.16 32.82
C LYS A 197 -2.87 33.48 33.51
N THR A 198 -4.08 33.73 33.03
CA THR A 198 -5.31 33.18 33.61
C THR A 198 -5.33 31.67 33.48
N LEU A 199 -4.99 31.14 32.30
CA LEU A 199 -4.99 29.70 32.07
C LEU A 199 -3.93 28.98 32.91
N PHE A 200 -2.69 29.47 32.95
CA PHE A 200 -1.63 28.81 33.71
C PHE A 200 -1.93 28.82 35.21
N LYS A 201 -2.56 29.88 35.71
CA LYS A 201 -3.03 29.92 37.10
C LYS A 201 -4.16 28.92 37.35
N LYS A 202 -5.13 28.81 36.43
CA LYS A 202 -6.26 27.90 36.56
C LYS A 202 -5.87 26.41 36.43
N THR A 203 -5.08 26.08 35.41
CA THR A 203 -4.77 24.69 35.04
C THR A 203 -3.60 24.11 35.83
N PHE A 204 -2.60 24.93 36.16
CA PHE A 204 -1.34 24.45 36.77
C PHE A 204 -1.04 25.08 38.13
N ASP A 205 -1.87 26.00 38.64
CA ASP A 205 -1.58 26.83 39.82
C ASP A 205 -0.22 27.58 39.76
N LEU A 206 0.17 27.97 38.54
CA LEU A 206 1.40 28.69 38.26
C LEU A 206 1.11 30.15 37.93
N VAL A 207 1.90 31.06 38.52
CA VAL A 207 1.84 32.49 38.21
C VAL A 207 2.87 32.80 37.14
N ALA A 208 2.43 33.38 36.03
CA ALA A 208 3.31 33.85 34.98
C ALA A 208 3.80 35.28 35.28
N THR A 209 5.09 35.53 35.06
CA THR A 209 5.70 36.87 35.15
C THR A 209 5.73 37.49 33.77
N VAL A 210 5.41 38.78 33.66
CA VAL A 210 5.42 39.51 32.38
C VAL A 210 6.51 40.55 32.42
N LYS A 211 7.36 40.56 31.39
CA LYS A 211 8.37 41.58 31.19
C LYS A 211 8.09 42.31 29.88
N GLU A 212 7.88 43.62 29.98
CA GLU A 212 7.80 44.49 28.80
C GLU A 212 9.19 44.92 28.38
N ILE A 213 9.54 44.71 27.10
CA ILE A 213 10.82 45.10 26.52
C ILE A 213 10.53 46.16 25.46
N VAL A 214 10.51 47.42 25.89
CA VAL A 214 10.12 48.58 25.07
C VAL A 214 10.97 48.69 23.79
N GLU A 215 12.29 48.49 23.90
CA GLU A 215 13.23 48.56 22.77
C GLU A 215 12.91 47.58 21.63
N LYS A 216 12.36 46.41 21.97
CA LYS A 216 11.97 45.38 21.00
C LYS A 216 10.46 45.39 20.70
N SER A 217 9.70 46.25 21.37
CA SER A 217 8.23 46.28 21.31
C SER A 217 7.59 44.92 21.64
N THR A 218 8.17 44.16 22.57
CA THR A 218 7.72 42.82 22.95
C THR A 218 7.25 42.71 24.40
N LEU A 219 6.38 41.74 24.65
CA LEU A 219 5.96 41.27 25.97
C LEU A 219 6.38 39.82 26.14
N ASP A 220 7.28 39.57 27.09
CA ASP A 220 7.76 38.23 27.41
C ASP A 220 7.01 37.68 28.63
N VAL A 221 6.28 36.59 28.43
CA VAL A 221 5.52 35.88 29.45
C VAL A 221 6.31 34.66 29.90
N ASN A 222 6.80 34.70 31.15
CA ASN A 222 7.70 33.69 31.69
C ASN A 222 7.00 32.84 32.75
N ILE A 223 7.03 31.52 32.59
CA ILE A 223 6.53 30.55 33.56
C ILE A 223 7.71 29.74 34.10
N HIS A 224 8.01 29.93 35.37
CA HIS A 224 9.15 29.30 36.03
C HIS A 224 8.78 27.93 36.62
N HIS A 225 8.83 26.88 35.80
CA HIS A 225 8.54 25.53 36.28
C HIS A 225 9.28 24.42 35.50
N THR A 226 10.39 23.90 36.05
CA THR A 226 11.29 22.96 35.35
C THR A 226 10.62 21.70 34.81
N PRO A 227 9.77 20.97 35.57
CA PRO A 227 9.05 19.83 35.02
C PRO A 227 8.14 20.19 33.83
N LEU A 228 7.50 21.36 33.87
CA LEU A 228 6.55 21.77 32.83
C LEU A 228 7.27 22.16 31.55
N ILE A 229 8.45 22.80 31.67
CA ILE A 229 9.32 23.12 30.54
C ILE A 229 9.64 21.84 29.75
N ARG A 230 10.03 20.77 30.44
CA ARG A 230 10.37 19.49 29.80
C ARG A 230 9.17 18.84 29.11
N VAL A 231 7.99 18.92 29.71
CA VAL A 231 6.75 18.45 29.08
C VAL A 231 6.50 19.21 27.77
N PHE A 232 6.62 20.54 27.77
CA PHE A 232 6.44 21.35 26.57
C PHE A 232 7.52 21.09 25.52
N GLU A 233 8.78 20.92 25.90
CA GLU A 233 9.86 20.52 25.00
C GLU A 233 9.60 19.13 24.37
N GLN A 234 9.13 18.17 25.16
CA GLN A 234 8.79 16.84 24.68
C GLN A 234 7.64 16.88 23.67
N TRP A 235 6.57 17.59 23.99
CA TRP A 235 5.36 17.67 23.18
C TRP A 235 5.54 18.50 21.91
N PHE A 236 6.20 19.66 22.02
CA PHE A 236 6.19 20.67 20.97
C PHE A 236 7.57 21.01 20.41
N GLY A 237 8.64 20.49 21.02
CA GLY A 237 10.02 20.80 20.65
C GLY A 237 10.50 22.18 21.15
N ASN A 238 11.79 22.42 20.96
CA ASN A 238 12.44 23.68 21.30
C ASN A 238 13.31 24.21 20.15
N GLY A 239 13.28 25.53 19.95
CA GLY A 239 13.84 26.19 18.78
C GLY A 239 12.98 25.99 17.52
N ALA A 240 12.96 27.00 16.64
CA ALA A 240 12.03 27.06 15.50
C ALA A 240 12.14 25.86 14.54
N GLN A 241 13.32 25.26 14.36
CA GLN A 241 13.51 24.10 13.47
C GLN A 241 12.98 22.78 14.04
N ASN A 242 12.86 22.66 15.36
CA ASN A 242 12.41 21.42 16.01
C ASN A 242 10.96 21.51 16.49
N LYS A 243 10.28 22.63 16.21
CA LYS A 243 8.86 22.80 16.54
C LYS A 243 8.06 21.67 15.88
N LYS A 244 7.11 21.13 16.64
CA LYS A 244 6.21 20.05 16.22
C LYS A 244 4.88 20.13 16.96
N ILE A 245 3.88 19.46 16.44
CA ILE A 245 2.60 19.19 17.10
C ILE A 245 2.69 17.81 17.74
N SER A 246 2.28 17.69 19.00
CA SER A 246 2.27 16.41 19.70
C SER A 246 1.27 15.45 19.07
N HIS A 247 1.58 14.16 19.16
CA HIS A 247 0.84 13.06 18.55
C HIS A 247 -0.65 13.05 18.89
N PHE A 248 -1.01 13.22 20.16
CA PHE A 248 -2.40 13.22 20.60
C PHE A 248 -3.21 14.37 19.96
N LEU A 249 -2.59 15.54 19.72
CA LEU A 249 -3.25 16.70 19.09
C LEU A 249 -3.56 16.47 17.60
N MET A 250 -2.72 15.69 16.92
CA MET A 250 -2.93 15.34 15.51
C MET A 250 -4.18 14.48 15.29
N LEU A 251 -4.57 13.69 16.30
CA LEU A 251 -5.74 12.80 16.23
C LEU A 251 -7.01 13.41 16.82
N LEU A 252 -6.95 14.53 17.54
CA LEU A 252 -8.15 15.14 18.11
C LEU A 252 -9.26 15.40 17.08
N PRO A 253 -10.54 15.42 17.50
CA PRO A 253 -11.65 15.80 16.64
C PRO A 253 -11.44 17.18 16.03
N LYS A 254 -12.02 17.38 14.83
CA LYS A 254 -11.86 18.62 14.05
C LYS A 254 -12.16 19.88 14.86
N GLN A 255 -13.15 19.83 15.76
CA GLN A 255 -13.53 20.97 16.59
C GLN A 255 -12.44 21.36 17.60
N LYS A 256 -11.85 20.38 18.31
CA LYS A 256 -10.72 20.63 19.23
C LYS A 256 -9.48 21.14 18.47
N GLN A 257 -9.22 20.62 17.27
CA GLN A 257 -8.11 21.08 16.42
C GLN A 257 -8.23 22.53 15.97
N LYS A 258 -9.45 23.11 15.86
CA LYS A 258 -9.63 24.52 15.50
C LYS A 258 -8.98 25.46 16.49
N GLU A 259 -9.03 25.15 17.78
CA GLU A 259 -8.46 26.00 18.83
C GLU A 259 -6.93 25.98 18.80
N LEU A 260 -6.34 24.82 18.52
CA LEU A 260 -4.90 24.70 18.26
C LEU A 260 -4.48 25.56 17.06
N ILE A 261 -5.17 25.43 15.93
CA ILE A 261 -4.91 26.23 14.72
C ILE A 261 -5.07 27.72 15.01
N LYS A 262 -6.09 28.11 15.78
CA LYS A 262 -6.34 29.50 16.19
C LYS A 262 -5.18 30.07 16.99
N GLY A 263 -4.63 29.32 17.94
CA GLY A 263 -3.44 29.71 18.70
C GLY A 263 -2.21 29.88 17.81
N MET A 264 -1.95 28.90 16.94
CA MET A 264 -0.81 28.96 16.00
C MET A 264 -0.91 30.19 15.09
N TRP A 265 -2.09 30.43 14.48
CA TRP A 265 -2.25 31.51 13.51
C TRP A 265 -2.22 32.91 14.12
N ARG A 266 -2.51 33.04 15.42
CA ARG A 266 -2.46 34.31 16.15
C ARG A 266 -1.03 34.73 16.50
N GLY A 267 -0.09 33.80 16.58
CA GLY A 267 1.34 34.11 16.74
C GLY A 267 2.01 34.35 15.39
N ASP A 268 2.33 33.26 14.68
CA ASP A 268 3.11 33.30 13.44
C ASP A 268 2.29 33.55 12.17
N GLY A 269 0.96 33.40 12.26
CA GLY A 269 0.08 33.46 11.11
C GLY A 269 -0.29 34.89 10.73
N TYR A 270 -0.61 35.10 9.45
CA TYR A 270 -1.24 36.34 9.00
C TYR A 270 -2.46 36.04 8.15
N VAL A 271 -3.42 36.97 8.14
CA VAL A 271 -4.59 36.96 7.27
C VAL A 271 -4.74 38.31 6.58
N GLY A 272 -4.42 38.36 5.29
CA GLY A 272 -4.64 39.53 4.45
C GLY A 272 -5.92 39.39 3.61
N ARG A 273 -6.23 40.44 2.83
CA ARG A 273 -7.42 40.48 1.96
C ARG A 273 -7.39 39.49 0.78
N LYS A 274 -6.21 39.07 0.34
CA LYS A 274 -6.03 38.19 -0.85
C LYS A 274 -5.49 36.81 -0.51
N LYS A 275 -4.79 36.69 0.61
CA LYS A 275 -4.12 35.47 1.07
C LYS A 275 -3.86 35.52 2.56
N ALA A 276 -3.72 34.35 3.15
CA ALA A 276 -3.24 34.13 4.50
C ALA A 276 -2.01 33.24 4.42
N GLY A 277 -1.19 33.22 5.46
CA GLY A 277 -0.07 32.30 5.48
C GLY A 277 0.51 32.09 6.85
N TYR A 278 1.32 31.04 6.93
CA TYR A 278 2.10 30.63 8.09
C TYR A 278 3.51 30.27 7.59
N LYS A 279 4.55 30.76 8.27
CA LYS A 279 5.94 30.51 7.88
C LYS A 279 6.67 29.80 9.01
N THR A 280 7.41 28.74 8.68
CA THR A 280 8.22 28.01 9.65
C THR A 280 9.51 27.50 9.01
N ILE A 281 10.50 27.13 9.81
CA ILE A 281 11.70 26.41 9.36
C ILE A 281 11.67 24.92 9.74
N SER A 282 10.62 24.46 10.43
CA SER A 282 10.40 23.05 10.75
C SER A 282 9.67 22.34 9.60
N LYS A 283 10.35 21.38 8.95
CA LYS A 283 9.74 20.54 7.89
C LYS A 283 8.61 19.67 8.47
N LEU A 284 8.82 19.09 9.65
CA LEU A 284 7.84 18.27 10.36
C LEU A 284 6.56 19.07 10.66
N LEU A 285 6.70 20.27 11.24
CA LEU A 285 5.55 21.12 11.54
C LEU A 285 4.78 21.52 10.28
N THR A 286 5.48 21.70 9.16
CA THR A 286 4.87 22.02 7.87
C THR A 286 3.92 20.92 7.41
N GLU A 287 4.36 19.67 7.48
CA GLU A 287 3.54 18.51 7.11
C GLU A 287 2.39 18.28 8.10
N GLN A 288 2.63 18.47 9.40
CA GLN A 288 1.59 18.37 10.43
C GLN A 288 0.51 19.44 10.24
N LEU A 289 0.90 20.70 9.99
CA LEU A 289 -0.06 21.78 9.76
C LEU A 289 -0.82 21.57 8.43
N LYS A 290 -0.18 21.04 7.39
CA LYS A 290 -0.86 20.59 6.16
C LYS A 290 -2.00 19.62 6.49
N MET A 291 -1.71 18.57 7.26
CA MET A 291 -2.70 17.56 7.63
C MET A 291 -3.86 18.15 8.45
N LEU A 292 -3.57 19.01 9.43
CA LEU A 292 -4.61 19.69 10.22
C LEU A 292 -5.51 20.57 9.35
N LEU A 293 -4.92 21.37 8.46
CA LEU A 293 -5.69 22.23 7.54
C LEU A 293 -6.57 21.40 6.60
N LEU A 294 -6.04 20.29 6.05
CA LEU A 294 -6.80 19.39 5.20
C LEU A 294 -8.00 18.77 5.91
N ARG A 295 -7.88 18.40 7.19
CA ARG A 295 -9.01 17.91 8.00
C ARG A 295 -10.10 18.95 8.18
N GLN A 296 -9.73 20.24 8.25
CA GLN A 296 -10.66 21.37 8.24
C GLN A 296 -11.18 21.72 6.83
N GLY A 297 -10.74 20.97 5.82
CA GLY A 297 -11.04 21.19 4.41
C GLY A 297 -10.52 22.53 3.90
N ILE A 298 -9.35 22.93 4.38
CA ILE A 298 -8.53 24.02 3.85
C ILE A 298 -7.37 23.38 3.13
N VAL A 299 -7.21 23.65 1.83
CA VAL A 299 -6.09 23.13 1.04
C VAL A 299 -5.00 24.21 0.94
N PRO A 300 -3.86 24.07 1.65
CA PRO A 300 -2.77 25.03 1.56
C PRO A 300 -1.92 24.81 0.30
N SER A 301 -1.14 25.84 -0.05
CA SER A 301 -0.01 25.75 -0.97
C SER A 301 1.30 25.84 -0.18
N ILE A 302 2.17 24.86 -0.30
CA ILE A 302 3.46 24.81 0.40
C ILE A 302 4.55 25.18 -0.58
N SER A 303 5.36 26.19 -0.24
CA SER A 303 6.54 26.55 -1.01
C SER A 303 7.77 26.61 -0.11
N VAL A 304 8.92 26.27 -0.69
CA VAL A 304 10.21 26.25 0.00
C VAL A 304 11.02 27.45 -0.46
N ASN A 305 11.45 28.29 0.48
CA ASN A 305 12.47 29.30 0.21
C ASN A 305 13.84 28.70 0.53
N ARG A 306 14.73 28.69 -0.46
CA ARG A 306 16.11 28.24 -0.28
C ARG A 306 16.84 29.11 0.74
N ALA A 307 17.79 28.52 1.44
CA ALA A 307 18.69 29.24 2.32
C ALA A 307 19.42 30.33 1.53
N TYR A 308 19.56 31.52 2.13
CA TYR A 308 20.31 32.64 1.54
C TYR A 308 21.15 33.31 2.62
N LYS A 309 22.47 33.39 2.40
CA LYS A 309 23.46 33.85 3.39
C LYS A 309 23.28 33.12 4.73
N ASN A 310 23.02 33.85 5.82
CA ASN A 310 22.87 33.33 7.16
C ASN A 310 21.45 32.77 7.46
N HIS A 311 20.52 32.84 6.50
CA HIS A 311 19.16 32.35 6.68
C HIS A 311 19.03 30.87 6.30
N LYS A 312 18.44 30.09 7.20
CA LYS A 312 18.08 28.69 6.97
C LYS A 312 16.93 28.57 5.95
N GLN A 313 16.80 27.40 5.34
CA GLN A 313 15.64 27.04 4.51
C GLN A 313 14.34 27.24 5.29
N SER A 314 13.34 27.85 4.66
CA SER A 314 12.03 28.10 5.29
C SER A 314 10.89 27.61 4.41
N TYR A 315 9.81 27.22 5.05
CA TYR A 315 8.59 26.69 4.46
C TYR A 315 7.48 27.70 4.64
N ASN A 316 6.86 28.10 3.53
CA ASN A 316 5.70 28.98 3.50
C ASN A 316 4.46 28.14 3.22
N ILE A 317 3.50 28.17 4.14
CA ILE A 317 2.18 27.57 4.00
C ILE A 317 1.22 28.71 3.64
N GLU A 318 0.87 28.81 2.37
CA GLU A 318 0.03 29.87 1.84
C GLU A 318 -1.40 29.38 1.63
N ILE A 319 -2.36 30.11 2.18
CA ILE A 319 -3.79 29.86 2.01
C ILE A 319 -4.34 30.92 1.05
N THR A 320 -4.88 30.45 -0.07
CA THR A 320 -5.49 31.31 -1.10
C THR A 320 -6.82 30.75 -1.55
N GLY A 321 -7.61 31.58 -2.22
CA GLY A 321 -8.95 31.24 -2.67
C GLY A 321 -9.99 31.55 -1.60
N LYS A 322 -11.15 32.06 -2.04
CA LYS A 322 -12.21 32.57 -1.19
C LYS A 322 -12.69 31.53 -0.16
N ARG A 323 -13.06 30.33 -0.61
CA ARG A 323 -13.48 29.21 0.25
C ARG A 323 -12.49 28.91 1.38
N ASN A 324 -11.21 28.79 1.05
CA ASN A 324 -10.17 28.46 2.03
C ASN A 324 -10.00 29.58 3.07
N LEU A 325 -10.02 30.83 2.61
CA LEU A 325 -9.84 32.00 3.45
C LEU A 325 -11.04 32.26 4.35
N GLU A 326 -12.27 32.05 3.86
CA GLU A 326 -13.49 32.11 4.67
C GLU A 326 -13.51 31.02 5.73
N ARG A 327 -13.09 29.79 5.40
CA ARG A 327 -12.94 28.70 6.37
C ARG A 327 -11.91 29.05 7.45
N LEU A 328 -10.75 29.57 7.06
CA LEU A 328 -9.75 30.01 8.02
C LEU A 328 -10.28 31.15 8.89
N ALA A 329 -10.89 32.19 8.30
CA ALA A 329 -11.45 33.31 9.04
C ALA A 329 -12.53 32.87 10.03
N SER A 330 -13.35 31.88 9.67
CA SER A 330 -14.33 31.25 10.55
C SER A 330 -13.65 30.54 11.73
N ILE A 331 -12.57 29.78 11.50
CA ILE A 331 -11.78 29.15 12.57
C ILE A 331 -11.18 30.21 13.49
N LEU A 332 -10.68 31.31 12.93
CA LEU A 332 -10.03 32.38 13.68
C LEU A 332 -11.00 33.37 14.34
N GLU A 333 -12.30 33.26 14.03
CA GLU A 333 -13.37 34.17 14.48
C GLU A 333 -13.12 35.64 14.11
N ILE A 334 -12.60 35.86 12.89
CA ILE A 334 -12.32 37.20 12.36
C ILE A 334 -13.22 37.52 11.18
N LYS A 335 -13.62 38.80 11.06
CA LYS A 335 -14.34 39.31 9.89
C LYS A 335 -13.34 40.00 8.96
N VAL A 336 -13.13 39.43 7.78
CA VAL A 336 -12.24 39.99 6.75
C VAL A 336 -12.99 40.05 5.42
N GLY A 337 -13.01 41.21 4.78
CA GLY A 337 -13.48 41.35 3.41
C GLY A 337 -12.41 40.86 2.44
N PHE A 338 -12.68 39.75 1.76
CA PHE A 338 -11.73 39.16 0.80
C PHE A 338 -11.93 39.74 -0.60
N ASP A 339 -10.85 40.30 -1.16
CA ASP A 339 -10.79 40.85 -2.53
C ASP A 339 -10.12 39.82 -3.44
N ILE A 340 -10.90 38.84 -3.89
CA ILE A 340 -10.40 37.71 -4.67
C ILE A 340 -11.22 37.59 -5.94
N GLN A 341 -10.58 37.85 -7.07
CA GLN A 341 -11.10 37.42 -8.36
C GLN A 341 -11.02 35.89 -8.44
N GLU A 342 -12.14 35.24 -8.74
CA GLU A 342 -12.18 33.80 -8.97
C GLU A 342 -11.30 33.45 -10.17
N ARG A 343 -10.12 32.91 -9.89
CA ARG A 343 -9.27 32.24 -10.88
C ARG A 343 -9.59 30.77 -10.87
N TYR A 344 -9.29 30.10 -11.98
CA TYR A 344 -9.34 28.64 -12.08
C TYR A 344 -8.69 27.97 -10.85
N PRO A 345 -9.40 27.06 -10.16
CA PRO A 345 -8.94 26.50 -8.90
C PRO A 345 -7.66 25.67 -9.07
N ARG A 346 -6.73 25.81 -8.13
CA ARG A 346 -5.42 25.13 -8.17
C ARG A 346 -5.50 23.64 -7.81
N TYR A 347 -6.66 23.17 -7.37
CA TYR A 347 -6.95 21.82 -6.91
C TYR A 347 -8.46 21.57 -7.04
N VAL A 348 -8.87 20.31 -6.90
CA VAL A 348 -10.28 19.93 -6.65
C VAL A 348 -10.33 19.20 -5.31
N LEU A 349 -11.29 19.57 -4.46
CA LEU A 349 -11.43 19.03 -3.10
C LEU A 349 -12.78 18.31 -2.99
N THR A 350 -12.73 17.04 -2.60
CA THR A 350 -13.90 16.23 -2.23
C THR A 350 -13.86 15.91 -0.72
N ASP A 351 -14.81 15.11 -0.24
CA ASP A 351 -14.82 14.69 1.17
C ASP A 351 -13.68 13.73 1.53
N ASN A 352 -13.12 13.04 0.54
CA ASN A 352 -12.09 12.03 0.73
C ASN A 352 -10.71 12.47 0.22
N TYR A 353 -10.65 13.30 -0.81
CA TYR A 353 -9.42 13.54 -1.57
C TYR A 353 -9.22 15.00 -1.94
N VAL A 354 -7.94 15.35 -2.10
CA VAL A 354 -7.48 16.52 -2.83
C VAL A 354 -6.86 16.07 -4.15
N TYR A 355 -7.40 16.55 -5.26
CA TYR A 355 -6.85 16.35 -6.60
C TYR A 355 -6.02 17.56 -6.99
N MET A 356 -4.75 17.35 -7.26
CA MET A 356 -3.78 18.42 -7.49
C MET A 356 -3.14 18.28 -8.86
N PRO A 357 -3.26 19.26 -9.76
CA PRO A 357 -2.57 19.23 -11.04
C PRO A 357 -1.06 19.13 -10.85
N VAL A 358 -0.43 18.20 -11.56
CA VAL A 358 1.01 18.06 -11.72
C VAL A 358 1.52 19.32 -12.42
N ARG A 359 2.47 19.99 -11.78
CA ARG A 359 3.12 21.21 -12.25
C ARG A 359 4.28 20.89 -13.19
N SER A 360 5.12 19.95 -12.80
CA SER A 360 6.27 19.46 -13.55
C SER A 360 6.60 18.03 -13.14
N VAL A 361 7.25 17.32 -14.05
CA VAL A 361 7.91 16.04 -13.83
C VAL A 361 9.35 16.26 -14.29
N GLU A 362 10.29 16.03 -13.41
CA GLU A 362 11.73 16.23 -13.64
C GLU A 362 12.46 14.90 -13.39
N THR A 363 13.59 14.66 -14.05
CA THR A 363 14.41 13.45 -13.82
C THR A 363 15.82 13.82 -13.35
N PHE A 364 16.43 12.90 -12.61
CA PHE A 364 17.86 12.97 -12.27
C PHE A 364 18.42 11.56 -12.05
N ASN A 365 19.72 11.37 -12.26
CA ASN A 365 20.39 10.10 -12.01
C ASN A 365 20.69 9.92 -10.52
N TYR A 366 20.42 8.72 -10.00
CA TYR A 366 20.66 8.34 -8.62
C TYR A 366 21.39 7.01 -8.55
N ASN A 367 22.34 6.90 -7.61
CA ASN A 367 22.97 5.64 -7.24
C ASN A 367 23.00 5.54 -5.72
N GLY A 368 22.14 4.71 -5.15
CA GLY A 368 22.00 4.59 -3.71
C GLY A 368 20.86 3.68 -3.29
N LEU A 369 20.56 3.67 -2.01
CA LEU A 369 19.45 2.87 -1.48
C LEU A 369 18.11 3.52 -1.81
N VAL A 370 17.13 2.69 -2.11
CA VAL A 370 15.73 3.08 -2.28
C VAL A 370 14.86 2.15 -1.43
N TYR A 371 13.69 2.63 -1.04
CA TYR A 371 12.80 1.97 -0.08
C TYR A 371 11.38 1.82 -0.65
N ASN A 372 10.68 0.77 -0.22
CA ASN A 372 9.22 0.66 -0.37
C ASN A 372 8.61 0.03 0.90
N LEU A 373 7.30 0.18 1.09
CA LEU A 373 6.55 -0.38 2.20
C LEU A 373 5.49 -1.35 1.70
N GLU A 374 5.30 -2.44 2.43
CA GLU A 374 4.12 -3.28 2.28
C GLU A 374 3.13 -3.01 3.41
N VAL A 375 2.01 -2.40 3.04
CA VAL A 375 0.95 -1.97 3.97
C VAL A 375 -0.25 -2.92 3.91
N ARG A 376 -0.75 -3.36 5.07
CA ARG A 376 -1.91 -4.25 5.17
C ARG A 376 -3.19 -3.61 4.62
N ASP A 377 -4.13 -4.46 4.18
CA ASP A 377 -5.51 -4.17 3.75
C ASP A 377 -5.68 -3.36 2.46
N VAL A 378 -4.91 -2.28 2.28
CA VAL A 378 -5.12 -1.26 1.24
C VAL A 378 -3.91 -1.06 0.34
N GLN A 379 -2.79 -1.69 0.66
CA GLN A 379 -1.60 -1.82 -0.20
C GLN A 379 -1.13 -0.50 -0.82
N SER A 380 -1.16 0.54 0.00
CA SER A 380 -0.73 1.88 -0.38
C SER A 380 -0.23 2.65 0.83
N TYR A 381 0.61 3.63 0.58
CA TYR A 381 1.06 4.59 1.58
C TYR A 381 1.14 5.99 0.97
N VAL A 382 1.12 7.01 1.82
CA VAL A 382 1.06 8.42 1.41
C VAL A 382 2.39 9.12 1.69
N THR A 383 2.94 9.77 0.67
CA THR A 383 4.12 10.63 0.74
C THR A 383 3.74 12.12 0.84
N GLU A 384 4.69 13.06 0.69
CA GLU A 384 4.41 14.50 0.78
C GLU A 384 3.28 15.00 -0.14
N ASN A 385 3.13 14.43 -1.34
CA ASN A 385 2.14 14.91 -2.33
C ASN A 385 1.41 13.83 -3.13
N ALA A 386 1.65 12.55 -2.87
CA ALA A 386 1.13 11.45 -3.67
C ALA A 386 0.73 10.24 -2.82
N ILE A 387 -0.16 9.41 -3.38
CA ILE A 387 -0.44 8.06 -2.90
C ILE A 387 0.38 7.11 -3.78
N LEU A 388 1.13 6.23 -3.14
CA LEU A 388 2.02 5.25 -3.76
C LEU A 388 1.48 3.84 -3.52
N HIS A 389 1.67 2.95 -4.48
CA HIS A 389 1.27 1.54 -4.38
C HIS A 389 2.41 0.68 -3.81
N ASN A 390 2.05 -0.48 -3.27
CA ASN A 390 2.99 -1.57 -3.00
C ASN A 390 3.59 -2.15 -4.31
N CYS A 391 4.45 -3.17 -4.22
CA CYS A 391 5.07 -3.81 -5.38
C CYS A 391 4.08 -4.67 -6.22
N GLY A 392 3.89 -4.37 -7.51
CA GLY A 392 2.81 -4.94 -8.36
C GLY A 392 3.13 -6.22 -9.16
N ASP A 393 4.35 -6.43 -9.64
CA ASP A 393 4.67 -7.61 -10.50
C ASP A 393 4.85 -8.92 -9.72
N PHE A 394 5.00 -8.83 -8.40
CA PHE A 394 5.02 -9.97 -7.49
C PHE A 394 3.69 -10.18 -6.78
N THR A 395 2.57 -9.64 -7.30
CA THR A 395 1.25 -9.84 -6.67
C THR A 395 0.92 -11.33 -6.56
N ILE A 396 1.08 -12.12 -7.63
CA ILE A 396 0.83 -13.57 -7.62
C ILE A 396 1.85 -14.30 -6.73
N LEU A 397 3.15 -13.99 -6.83
CA LEU A 397 4.19 -14.56 -5.93
C LEU A 397 3.89 -14.28 -4.46
N SER A 398 3.58 -13.03 -4.13
CA SER A 398 3.27 -12.59 -2.76
C SER A 398 2.00 -13.25 -2.26
N THR A 399 0.98 -13.34 -3.12
CA THR A 399 -0.28 -14.01 -2.80
C THR A 399 -0.08 -15.50 -2.55
N LEU A 400 0.72 -16.18 -3.38
CA LEU A 400 1.08 -17.58 -3.17
C LEU A 400 1.85 -17.76 -1.85
N LYS A 401 2.87 -16.93 -1.58
CA LYS A 401 3.61 -16.97 -0.30
C LYS A 401 2.67 -16.78 0.89
N MET A 402 1.74 -15.83 0.82
CA MET A 402 0.73 -15.61 1.87
C MET A 402 -0.19 -16.82 2.05
N ALA A 403 -0.63 -17.46 0.95
CA ALA A 403 -1.46 -18.66 1.01
C ALA A 403 -0.72 -19.84 1.67
N LEU A 404 0.56 -20.05 1.32
CA LEU A 404 1.40 -21.08 1.94
C LEU A 404 1.62 -20.85 3.44
N VAL A 405 1.76 -19.58 3.85
CA VAL A 405 1.84 -19.18 5.26
C VAL A 405 0.53 -19.43 6.00
N ASP A 406 -0.62 -19.15 5.39
CA ASP A 406 -1.93 -19.41 6.00
C ASP A 406 -2.19 -20.89 6.23
N LEU A 407 -1.79 -21.70 5.25
CA LEU A 407 -1.85 -23.16 5.32
C LEU A 407 -0.79 -23.74 6.26
N ASN A 408 0.17 -22.93 6.71
CA ASN A 408 1.32 -23.36 7.52
C ASN A 408 2.00 -24.60 6.90
N VAL A 409 2.23 -24.56 5.58
CA VAL A 409 2.70 -25.73 4.82
C VAL A 409 4.03 -26.23 5.33
N ASP A 410 4.23 -27.54 5.24
CA ASP A 410 5.57 -28.10 5.37
C ASP A 410 6.36 -27.83 4.09
N THR A 411 7.33 -26.92 4.17
CA THR A 411 8.15 -26.53 3.03
C THR A 411 8.96 -27.68 2.44
N ALA A 412 9.34 -28.66 3.29
CA ALA A 412 10.08 -29.84 2.83
C ALA A 412 9.16 -30.87 2.16
N ASN A 413 7.84 -30.80 2.39
CA ASN A 413 6.84 -31.63 1.75
C ASN A 413 5.96 -30.85 0.75
N THR A 414 6.50 -29.75 0.21
CA THR A 414 5.86 -28.94 -0.83
C THR A 414 6.78 -28.82 -2.04
N LEU A 415 6.24 -29.08 -3.22
CA LEU A 415 6.92 -28.96 -4.51
C LEU A 415 6.18 -27.97 -5.40
N ILE A 416 6.89 -26.95 -5.89
CA ILE A 416 6.39 -26.03 -6.91
C ILE A 416 7.06 -26.38 -8.24
N VAL A 417 6.27 -26.75 -9.24
CA VAL A 417 6.73 -27.09 -10.59
C VAL A 417 6.34 -25.97 -11.54
N SER A 418 7.25 -25.55 -12.42
CA SER A 418 6.98 -24.55 -13.43
C SER A 418 7.49 -24.94 -14.81
N GLY A 419 7.05 -24.20 -15.82
CA GLY A 419 7.44 -24.36 -17.22
C GLY A 419 8.45 -23.30 -17.60
N ILE A 420 8.25 -22.65 -18.74
CA ILE A 420 9.06 -21.52 -19.20
C ILE A 420 8.16 -20.32 -19.51
N GLY A 421 8.48 -19.16 -18.94
CA GLY A 421 7.70 -17.93 -19.05
C GLY A 421 8.13 -16.88 -18.03
N CYS A 422 7.51 -15.70 -18.04
CA CYS A 422 7.81 -14.65 -17.06
C CYS A 422 7.52 -15.12 -15.62
N GLY A 423 6.33 -15.69 -15.39
CA GLY A 423 5.90 -16.26 -14.12
C GLY A 423 6.56 -17.58 -13.72
N SER A 424 7.10 -18.32 -14.69
CA SER A 424 7.68 -19.64 -14.44
C SER A 424 8.94 -19.63 -13.55
N LYS A 425 9.45 -18.45 -13.18
CA LYS A 425 10.54 -18.32 -12.21
C LYS A 425 10.09 -18.44 -10.75
N LEU A 426 8.78 -18.50 -10.47
CA LEU A 426 8.25 -18.57 -9.11
C LEU A 426 8.91 -19.62 -8.19
N PRO A 427 9.23 -20.85 -8.65
CA PRO A 427 9.88 -21.84 -7.78
C PRO A 427 11.24 -21.38 -7.22
N HIS A 428 11.94 -20.48 -7.90
CA HIS A 428 13.22 -19.94 -7.42
C HIS A 428 13.04 -18.98 -6.25
N PHE A 429 11.84 -18.43 -6.06
CA PHE A 429 11.57 -17.32 -5.13
C PHE A 429 10.89 -17.78 -3.83
N VAL A 430 10.48 -19.05 -3.77
CA VAL A 430 9.81 -19.66 -2.63
C VAL A 430 10.67 -20.79 -2.06
N LYS A 431 10.89 -20.80 -0.75
CA LYS A 431 11.73 -21.78 -0.04
C LYS A 431 10.95 -23.08 0.18
N THR A 432 10.68 -23.77 -0.91
CA THR A 432 10.14 -25.13 -0.98
C THR A 432 11.04 -25.96 -1.90
N TYR A 433 10.69 -27.21 -2.18
CA TYR A 433 11.26 -27.86 -3.37
C TYR A 433 10.70 -27.15 -4.62
N GLY A 434 11.55 -26.95 -5.61
CA GLY A 434 11.23 -26.26 -6.85
C GLY A 434 11.78 -27.01 -8.05
N PHE A 435 10.98 -27.14 -9.12
CA PHE A 435 11.41 -27.72 -10.39
C PHE A 435 10.97 -26.82 -11.55
N GLU A 436 11.89 -26.07 -12.14
CA GLU A 436 11.68 -25.37 -13.41
C GLU A 436 12.00 -26.33 -14.55
N GLY A 437 10.97 -26.77 -15.27
CA GLY A 437 11.07 -27.76 -16.32
C GLY A 437 11.23 -27.16 -17.72
N LEU A 438 10.79 -27.93 -18.71
CA LEU A 438 10.70 -27.48 -20.10
C LEU A 438 9.36 -26.79 -20.36
N HIS A 439 9.32 -25.96 -21.40
CA HIS A 439 8.13 -25.22 -21.82
C HIS A 439 6.94 -26.16 -22.05
N GLY A 440 5.84 -25.95 -21.32
CA GLY A 440 4.62 -26.74 -21.32
C GLY A 440 4.78 -28.17 -20.83
N ARG A 441 5.80 -28.47 -20.02
CA ARG A 441 6.06 -29.82 -19.46
C ARG A 441 5.94 -29.89 -17.94
N SER A 442 5.39 -28.86 -17.30
CA SER A 442 5.21 -28.81 -15.84
C SER A 442 4.20 -29.85 -15.36
N LEU A 443 3.07 -30.03 -16.05
CA LEU A 443 2.04 -30.99 -15.65
C LEU A 443 2.49 -32.46 -15.70
N PRO A 444 3.24 -32.93 -16.73
CA PRO A 444 3.85 -34.26 -16.69
C PRO A 444 4.78 -34.49 -15.49
N VAL A 445 5.63 -33.50 -15.16
CA VAL A 445 6.54 -33.59 -14.02
C VAL A 445 5.76 -33.62 -12.71
N ALA A 446 4.78 -32.74 -12.55
CA ALA A 446 3.90 -32.68 -11.39
C ALA A 446 3.10 -33.98 -11.20
N THR A 447 2.61 -34.56 -12.30
CA THR A 447 1.92 -35.86 -12.30
C THR A 447 2.83 -36.95 -11.75
N ALA A 448 4.07 -37.05 -12.25
CA ALA A 448 5.02 -38.05 -11.78
C ALA A 448 5.35 -37.87 -10.29
N ALA A 449 5.63 -36.63 -9.87
CA ALA A 449 5.93 -36.32 -8.47
C ALA A 449 4.79 -36.74 -7.54
N LYS A 450 3.54 -36.42 -7.92
CA LYS A 450 2.36 -36.72 -7.12
C LYS A 450 2.06 -38.22 -7.06
N LEU A 451 2.21 -38.96 -8.17
CA LEU A 451 1.99 -40.40 -8.20
C LEU A 451 3.03 -41.19 -7.40
N VAL A 452 4.29 -40.75 -7.45
CA VAL A 452 5.40 -41.43 -6.75
C VAL A 452 5.40 -41.10 -5.25
N ASN A 453 4.99 -39.87 -4.89
CA ASN A 453 4.80 -39.45 -3.50
C ASN A 453 3.44 -38.74 -3.33
N PRO A 454 2.36 -39.50 -3.05
CA PRO A 454 1.00 -38.94 -2.87
C PRO A 454 0.87 -37.98 -1.70
N ASN A 455 1.78 -38.07 -0.71
CA ASN A 455 1.81 -37.19 0.45
C ASN A 455 2.35 -35.79 0.12
N LEU A 456 3.01 -35.62 -1.03
CA LEU A 456 3.60 -34.35 -1.45
C LEU A 456 2.51 -33.34 -1.81
N ASN A 457 2.64 -32.10 -1.30
CA ASN A 457 1.83 -30.98 -1.76
C ASN A 457 2.42 -30.44 -3.08
N VAL A 458 1.71 -30.63 -4.19
CA VAL A 458 2.20 -30.30 -5.54
C VAL A 458 1.44 -29.11 -6.10
N ILE A 459 2.19 -28.04 -6.39
CA ILE A 459 1.68 -26.80 -6.97
C ILE A 459 2.35 -26.61 -8.33
N VAL A 460 1.57 -26.27 -9.34
CA VAL A 460 2.07 -26.01 -10.70
C VAL A 460 1.82 -24.55 -11.05
N VAL A 461 2.83 -23.84 -11.57
CA VAL A 461 2.72 -22.45 -11.98
C VAL A 461 3.19 -22.28 -13.43
N THR A 462 2.32 -21.79 -14.30
CA THR A 462 2.63 -21.57 -15.73
C THR A 462 2.03 -20.26 -16.23
N GLY A 463 2.51 -19.76 -17.37
CA GLY A 463 1.76 -18.79 -18.15
C GLY A 463 0.69 -19.46 -19.02
N ASP A 464 -0.22 -18.67 -19.57
CA ASP A 464 -1.20 -19.06 -20.60
C ASP A 464 -0.58 -19.79 -21.79
N GLY A 465 0.52 -19.29 -22.35
CA GLY A 465 1.20 -19.92 -23.48
C GLY A 465 1.86 -21.26 -23.19
N ASP A 466 2.43 -21.36 -22.00
CA ASP A 466 3.06 -22.57 -21.51
C ASP A 466 2.00 -23.66 -21.25
N GLY A 467 0.94 -23.29 -20.53
CA GLY A 467 -0.12 -24.19 -20.10
C GLY A 467 -1.12 -24.56 -21.20
N TYR A 468 -1.70 -23.55 -21.85
CA TYR A 468 -2.78 -23.73 -22.82
C TYR A 468 -2.27 -23.87 -24.27
N GLY A 469 -1.04 -23.43 -24.54
CA GLY A 469 -0.41 -23.56 -25.85
C GLY A 469 0.29 -24.91 -25.99
N ILE A 470 1.61 -24.92 -25.86
CA ILE A 470 2.41 -26.16 -26.03
C ILE A 470 2.11 -27.22 -24.95
N GLY A 471 1.61 -26.82 -23.79
CA GLY A 471 1.17 -27.70 -22.69
C GLY A 471 -0.24 -28.25 -22.82
N GLY A 472 -1.04 -27.79 -23.80
CA GLY A 472 -2.48 -28.04 -23.84
C GLY A 472 -2.87 -29.53 -23.85
N ASN A 473 -2.09 -30.39 -24.50
CA ASN A 473 -2.36 -31.83 -24.48
C ASN A 473 -2.15 -32.45 -23.08
N HIS A 474 -1.14 -31.99 -22.34
CA HIS A 474 -0.92 -32.44 -20.97
C HIS A 474 -1.99 -31.91 -20.02
N PHE A 475 -2.46 -30.68 -20.25
CA PHE A 475 -3.61 -30.11 -19.55
C PHE A 475 -4.84 -31.01 -19.69
N MET A 476 -5.21 -31.37 -20.92
CA MET A 476 -6.31 -32.31 -21.20
C MET A 476 -6.22 -33.61 -20.39
N HIS A 477 -5.06 -34.25 -20.39
CA HIS A 477 -4.89 -35.52 -19.69
C HIS A 477 -4.82 -35.38 -18.17
N THR A 478 -4.35 -34.26 -17.65
CA THR A 478 -4.32 -34.01 -16.19
C THR A 478 -5.74 -33.84 -15.65
N MET A 479 -6.59 -33.11 -16.38
CA MET A 479 -8.01 -32.92 -16.04
C MET A 479 -8.76 -34.25 -15.98
N ARG A 480 -8.51 -35.13 -16.96
CA ARG A 480 -9.10 -36.48 -16.98
C ARG A 480 -8.66 -37.35 -15.80
N ARG A 481 -7.43 -37.16 -15.30
CA ARG A 481 -6.89 -37.96 -14.19
C ARG A 481 -7.39 -37.47 -12.84
N ASN A 482 -7.63 -36.17 -12.67
CA ASN A 482 -8.03 -35.59 -11.38
C ASN A 482 -7.02 -35.86 -10.24
N LEU A 483 -5.73 -35.64 -10.53
CA LEU A 483 -4.66 -35.75 -9.52
C LEU A 483 -4.79 -34.63 -8.48
N ASP A 484 -4.40 -34.87 -7.23
CA ASP A 484 -4.39 -33.87 -6.14
C ASP A 484 -3.26 -32.86 -6.33
N ILE A 485 -3.48 -31.92 -7.26
CA ILE A 485 -2.53 -30.91 -7.74
C ILE A 485 -3.26 -29.56 -7.85
N CYS A 486 -2.62 -28.50 -7.35
CA CYS A 486 -3.08 -27.13 -7.56
C CYS A 486 -2.35 -26.49 -8.74
N TYR A 487 -3.06 -26.23 -9.83
CA TYR A 487 -2.55 -25.62 -11.04
C TYR A 487 -2.94 -24.15 -11.14
N ILE A 488 -1.95 -23.27 -11.05
CA ILE A 488 -2.07 -21.82 -11.12
C ILE A 488 -1.58 -21.34 -12.49
N ILE A 489 -2.43 -20.62 -13.21
CA ILE A 489 -2.11 -20.07 -14.53
C ILE A 489 -2.09 -18.54 -14.45
N GLU A 490 -0.99 -17.96 -14.89
CA GLU A 490 -0.83 -16.51 -15.06
C GLU A 490 -1.26 -16.15 -16.49
N ASP A 491 -2.52 -15.79 -16.66
CA ASP A 491 -3.10 -15.45 -17.95
C ASP A 491 -2.97 -13.95 -18.23
N ASN A 492 -2.01 -13.63 -19.08
CA ASN A 492 -1.72 -12.27 -19.52
C ASN A 492 -2.00 -12.06 -21.02
N GLU A 493 -2.54 -13.09 -21.67
CA GLU A 493 -2.90 -13.17 -23.07
C GLU A 493 -1.74 -12.92 -24.06
N VAL A 494 -0.48 -13.04 -23.64
CA VAL A 494 0.69 -12.81 -24.49
C VAL A 494 1.92 -13.62 -24.08
N TYR A 495 2.79 -13.96 -25.01
CA TYR A 495 4.09 -14.54 -24.66
C TYR A 495 5.07 -13.43 -24.23
N GLY A 496 4.96 -12.99 -22.97
CA GLY A 496 5.73 -11.87 -22.45
C GLY A 496 7.25 -12.07 -22.52
N LEU A 497 7.76 -13.24 -22.12
CA LEU A 497 9.20 -13.51 -22.07
C LEU A 497 9.84 -13.50 -23.46
N THR A 498 9.11 -13.93 -24.49
CA THR A 498 9.57 -13.94 -25.88
C THR A 498 9.25 -12.65 -26.63
N LYS A 499 8.84 -11.60 -25.92
CA LYS A 499 8.58 -10.24 -26.41
C LYS A 499 7.23 -10.02 -27.09
N GLY A 500 6.18 -10.64 -26.56
CA GLY A 500 4.80 -10.20 -26.77
C GLY A 500 4.07 -10.79 -27.97
N GLN A 501 4.40 -12.01 -28.40
CA GLN A 501 3.61 -12.75 -29.38
C GLN A 501 2.21 -13.07 -28.83
N ALA A 502 1.26 -13.32 -29.73
CA ALA A 502 -0.07 -13.77 -29.33
C ALA A 502 -0.02 -15.15 -28.65
N SER A 503 -0.80 -15.32 -27.59
CA SER A 503 -1.02 -16.58 -26.89
C SER A 503 -2.35 -17.22 -27.34
N PRO A 504 -2.66 -18.45 -26.89
CA PRO A 504 -3.95 -19.08 -27.15
C PRO A 504 -5.16 -18.34 -26.56
N THR A 505 -4.95 -17.45 -25.59
CA THR A 505 -6.01 -16.65 -24.95
C THR A 505 -6.12 -15.24 -25.54
N SER A 506 -5.19 -14.82 -26.41
CA SER A 506 -5.27 -13.54 -27.12
C SER A 506 -6.57 -13.40 -27.93
N GLU A 507 -7.26 -12.28 -27.77
CA GLU A 507 -8.48 -12.00 -28.53
C GLU A 507 -8.25 -11.95 -30.05
N LYS A 508 -9.28 -12.36 -30.80
CA LYS A 508 -9.31 -12.22 -32.25
C LYS A 508 -9.11 -10.75 -32.64
N GLY A 509 -8.19 -10.50 -33.57
CA GLY A 509 -7.79 -9.17 -34.00
C GLY A 509 -6.67 -8.54 -33.15
N PHE A 510 -6.25 -9.16 -32.05
CA PHE A 510 -5.10 -8.70 -31.26
C PHE A 510 -3.84 -8.68 -32.14
N ARG A 511 -3.18 -7.52 -32.21
CA ARG A 511 -1.97 -7.34 -33.04
C ARG A 511 -0.72 -7.54 -32.20
N SER A 512 0.17 -8.40 -32.67
CA SER A 512 1.46 -8.67 -32.04
C SER A 512 2.58 -8.75 -33.08
N PRO A 513 3.86 -8.83 -32.68
CA PRO A 513 4.97 -8.95 -33.64
C PRO A 513 4.84 -10.14 -34.60
N SER A 514 4.27 -11.27 -34.17
CA SER A 514 4.03 -12.45 -35.01
C SER A 514 2.69 -12.42 -35.74
N THR A 515 1.75 -11.58 -35.31
CA THR A 515 0.42 -11.41 -35.93
C THR A 515 0.13 -9.93 -36.21
N PRO A 516 0.89 -9.26 -37.11
CA PRO A 516 0.77 -7.81 -37.30
C PRO A 516 -0.58 -7.37 -37.90
N ALA A 517 -1.25 -8.28 -38.61
CA ALA A 517 -2.60 -8.09 -39.14
C ALA A 517 -3.71 -8.35 -38.10
N GLY A 518 -3.35 -8.88 -36.92
CA GLY A 518 -4.28 -9.36 -35.91
C GLY A 518 -4.36 -10.89 -35.88
N VAL A 519 -4.63 -11.47 -34.71
CA VAL A 519 -4.98 -12.90 -34.53
C VAL A 519 -6.25 -13.22 -35.34
N VAL A 520 -6.27 -14.33 -36.07
CA VAL A 520 -7.42 -14.72 -36.90
C VAL A 520 -8.31 -15.77 -36.22
N GLU A 521 -7.70 -16.55 -35.34
CA GLU A 521 -8.29 -17.59 -34.52
C GLU A 521 -9.22 -17.01 -33.44
N ILE A 522 -10.11 -17.85 -32.93
CA ILE A 522 -10.91 -17.54 -31.75
C ILE A 522 -10.10 -18.00 -30.53
N PRO A 523 -9.99 -17.17 -29.47
CA PRO A 523 -9.25 -17.56 -28.27
C PRO A 523 -9.85 -18.80 -27.63
N VAL A 524 -8.99 -19.63 -27.04
CA VAL A 524 -9.41 -20.76 -26.23
C VAL A 524 -10.04 -20.23 -24.94
N ASN A 525 -11.16 -20.80 -24.52
CA ASN A 525 -11.70 -20.58 -23.17
C ASN A 525 -11.23 -21.72 -22.25
N PRO A 526 -10.13 -21.53 -21.49
CA PRO A 526 -9.52 -22.62 -20.72
C PRO A 526 -10.43 -23.16 -19.63
N LEU A 527 -11.34 -22.35 -19.08
CA LEU A 527 -12.21 -22.76 -17.98
C LEU A 527 -13.35 -23.67 -18.44
N THR A 528 -13.94 -23.39 -19.60
CA THR A 528 -14.90 -24.33 -20.21
C THR A 528 -14.22 -25.65 -20.59
N TRP A 529 -12.98 -25.57 -21.10
CA TRP A 529 -12.18 -26.76 -21.37
C TRP A 529 -11.89 -27.53 -20.10
N ALA A 530 -11.60 -26.84 -18.99
CA ALA A 530 -11.44 -27.43 -17.67
C ALA A 530 -12.66 -28.19 -17.17
N LEU A 531 -13.82 -27.57 -17.29
CA LEU A 531 -15.08 -28.15 -16.83
C LEU A 531 -15.48 -29.40 -17.63
N VAL A 532 -15.29 -29.37 -18.95
CA VAL A 532 -15.57 -30.51 -19.83
C VAL A 532 -14.50 -31.59 -19.71
N GLY A 533 -13.23 -31.19 -19.54
CA GLY A 533 -12.09 -32.09 -19.33
C GLY A 533 -12.11 -32.82 -17.99
N GLY A 534 -12.94 -32.36 -17.05
CA GLY A 534 -13.19 -33.02 -15.78
C GLY A 534 -12.31 -32.54 -14.63
N ALA A 535 -11.90 -31.27 -14.59
CA ALA A 535 -11.36 -30.69 -13.37
C ALA A 535 -12.44 -30.61 -12.27
N THR A 536 -12.04 -30.72 -11.01
CA THR A 536 -12.95 -30.79 -9.86
C THR A 536 -12.98 -29.51 -9.03
N TYR A 537 -12.01 -28.63 -9.19
CA TYR A 537 -12.05 -27.28 -8.66
C TYR A 537 -11.59 -26.31 -9.74
N ILE A 538 -12.44 -25.35 -10.09
CA ILE A 538 -12.15 -24.36 -11.13
C ILE A 538 -12.46 -22.99 -10.55
N ALA A 539 -11.45 -22.13 -10.52
CA ALA A 539 -11.57 -20.76 -10.06
C ALA A 539 -10.91 -19.80 -11.04
N ARG A 540 -11.38 -18.56 -11.02
CA ARG A 540 -10.79 -17.45 -11.76
C ARG A 540 -10.47 -16.31 -10.81
N GLY A 541 -9.23 -15.84 -10.83
CA GLY A 541 -8.74 -14.76 -9.99
C GLY A 541 -8.30 -13.55 -10.80
N TYR A 542 -8.00 -12.46 -10.10
CA TYR A 542 -7.38 -11.27 -10.67
C TYR A 542 -6.17 -10.89 -9.83
N ALA A 543 -5.02 -10.71 -10.48
CA ALA A 543 -3.74 -10.50 -9.79
C ALA A 543 -3.75 -9.28 -8.85
N MET A 544 -4.51 -8.23 -9.18
CA MET A 544 -4.58 -7.02 -8.35
C MET A 544 -5.65 -7.09 -7.23
N ASP A 545 -6.42 -8.17 -7.13
CA ASP A 545 -7.31 -8.44 -5.98
C ASP A 545 -6.69 -9.52 -5.09
N ILE A 546 -5.60 -9.15 -4.41
CA ILE A 546 -4.74 -10.08 -3.64
C ILE A 546 -5.53 -10.86 -2.59
N MET A 547 -6.47 -10.22 -1.88
CA MET A 547 -7.22 -10.90 -0.81
C MET A 547 -8.19 -11.94 -1.36
N HIS A 548 -8.85 -11.64 -2.47
CA HIS A 548 -9.71 -12.59 -3.16
C HIS A 548 -8.89 -13.75 -3.74
N LEU A 549 -7.81 -13.42 -4.47
CA LEU A 549 -6.92 -14.41 -5.06
C LEU A 549 -6.28 -15.33 -4.02
N ARG A 550 -5.84 -14.78 -2.87
CA ARG A 550 -5.31 -15.55 -1.74
C ARG A 550 -6.29 -16.60 -1.27
N LYS A 551 -7.57 -16.24 -1.11
CA LYS A 551 -8.62 -17.16 -0.69
C LYS A 551 -8.79 -18.29 -1.72
N LEU A 552 -8.81 -17.97 -3.01
CA LEU A 552 -8.94 -18.96 -4.08
C LEU A 552 -7.74 -19.93 -4.11
N ILE A 553 -6.52 -19.43 -3.90
CA ILE A 553 -5.30 -20.26 -3.83
C ILE A 553 -5.31 -21.15 -2.59
N VAL A 554 -5.65 -20.62 -1.42
CA VAL A 554 -5.75 -21.40 -0.17
C VAL A 554 -6.74 -22.55 -0.32
N GLU A 555 -7.93 -22.28 -0.87
CA GLU A 555 -8.95 -23.32 -1.05
C GLU A 555 -8.61 -24.28 -2.19
N GLY A 556 -7.93 -23.82 -3.24
CA GLY A 556 -7.44 -24.69 -4.32
C GLY A 556 -6.34 -25.66 -3.86
N ILE A 557 -5.41 -25.23 -3.00
CA ILE A 557 -4.38 -26.13 -2.44
C ILE A 557 -4.98 -27.16 -1.47
N LYS A 558 -6.07 -26.83 -0.77
CA LYS A 558 -6.77 -27.78 0.13
C LYS A 558 -7.61 -28.80 -0.62
N HIS A 559 -8.04 -28.47 -1.84
CA HIS A 559 -8.97 -29.28 -2.61
C HIS A 559 -8.33 -30.63 -2.98
N LYS A 560 -9.07 -31.73 -2.77
CA LYS A 560 -8.60 -33.09 -3.10
C LYS A 560 -8.99 -33.47 -4.53
N GLY A 561 -8.10 -33.14 -5.45
CA GLY A 561 -8.26 -33.34 -6.88
C GLY A 561 -7.58 -32.23 -7.67
N LEU A 562 -7.82 -32.16 -8.97
CA LEU A 562 -7.20 -31.13 -9.79
C LEU A 562 -7.91 -29.78 -9.57
N ALA A 563 -7.21 -28.85 -8.92
CA ALA A 563 -7.62 -27.47 -8.78
C ALA A 563 -6.97 -26.60 -9.86
N ILE A 564 -7.78 -25.86 -10.62
CA ILE A 564 -7.32 -24.92 -11.65
C ILE A 564 -7.69 -23.50 -11.19
N ILE A 565 -6.70 -22.62 -11.16
CA ILE A 565 -6.86 -21.21 -10.82
C ILE A 565 -6.27 -20.39 -11.96
N ASP A 566 -7.17 -19.88 -12.80
CA ASP A 566 -6.86 -19.02 -13.94
C ASP A 566 -6.83 -17.56 -13.47
N ILE A 567 -5.67 -16.92 -13.51
CA ILE A 567 -5.46 -15.59 -12.93
C ILE A 567 -5.25 -14.58 -14.04
N PHE A 568 -6.17 -13.63 -14.16
CA PHE A 568 -5.94 -12.45 -15.00
C PHE A 568 -4.77 -11.64 -14.47
N GLN A 569 -3.70 -11.58 -15.25
CA GLN A 569 -2.44 -10.95 -14.93
C GLN A 569 -2.09 -9.94 -16.03
N PRO A 570 -2.47 -8.65 -15.90
CA PRO A 570 -2.17 -7.67 -16.95
C PRO A 570 -0.67 -7.61 -17.28
N CYS A 571 -0.29 -7.77 -18.56
CA CYS A 571 1.07 -7.54 -19.02
C CYS A 571 1.23 -6.11 -19.52
N THR A 572 1.65 -5.21 -18.63
CA THR A 572 1.78 -3.77 -18.93
C THR A 572 2.76 -3.48 -20.07
N THR A 573 3.71 -4.36 -20.35
CA THR A 573 4.72 -4.19 -21.42
C THR A 573 4.16 -4.48 -22.80
N TYR A 574 3.45 -5.58 -23.00
CA TYR A 574 3.10 -6.10 -24.33
C TYR A 574 1.60 -6.13 -24.59
N ASN A 575 0.76 -6.40 -23.59
CA ASN A 575 -0.69 -6.38 -23.76
C ASN A 575 -1.25 -5.02 -23.33
N LYS A 576 -1.55 -4.18 -24.31
CA LYS A 576 -2.08 -2.82 -24.09
C LYS A 576 -3.61 -2.75 -24.10
N ILE A 577 -4.29 -3.88 -24.34
CA ILE A 577 -5.76 -3.93 -24.41
C ILE A 577 -6.33 -4.29 -23.04
N GLN A 578 -5.99 -5.47 -22.51
CA GLN A 578 -6.46 -5.93 -21.21
C GLN A 578 -5.61 -5.36 -20.05
N THR A 579 -5.72 -4.04 -19.87
CA THR A 579 -5.07 -3.32 -18.77
C THR A 579 -5.79 -3.56 -17.43
N PRO A 580 -5.18 -3.17 -16.29
CA PRO A 580 -5.87 -3.23 -15.00
C PRO A 580 -7.25 -2.51 -14.99
N GLU A 581 -7.34 -1.35 -15.65
CA GLU A 581 -8.58 -0.58 -15.76
C GLU A 581 -9.63 -1.31 -16.60
N TRP A 582 -9.20 -1.98 -17.67
CA TRP A 582 -10.07 -2.78 -18.53
C TRP A 582 -10.74 -3.89 -17.71
N TYR A 583 -9.96 -4.64 -16.93
CA TYR A 583 -10.47 -5.68 -16.06
C TYR A 583 -11.36 -5.11 -14.95
N LYS A 584 -10.94 -4.06 -14.25
CA LYS A 584 -11.69 -3.46 -13.14
C LYS A 584 -13.12 -3.05 -13.50
N GLN A 585 -13.36 -2.64 -14.75
CA GLN A 585 -14.68 -2.25 -15.23
C GLN A 585 -15.60 -3.45 -15.54
N ARG A 586 -15.03 -4.64 -15.73
CA ARG A 586 -15.70 -5.82 -16.28
C ARG A 586 -15.82 -6.95 -15.26
N ILE A 587 -14.84 -7.10 -14.38
CA ILE A 587 -14.84 -8.19 -13.41
C ILE A 587 -15.90 -7.99 -12.33
N TYR A 588 -16.56 -9.08 -11.94
CA TYR A 588 -17.46 -9.13 -10.80
C TYR A 588 -17.29 -10.44 -10.05
N LYS A 589 -17.52 -10.43 -8.74
CA LYS A 589 -17.31 -11.59 -7.86
C LYS A 589 -18.56 -12.46 -7.81
N LEU A 590 -18.45 -13.74 -8.14
CA LEU A 590 -19.56 -14.69 -8.03
C LEU A 590 -20.00 -14.90 -6.59
N GLU A 591 -19.11 -14.71 -5.60
CA GLU A 591 -19.44 -14.81 -4.18
C GLU A 591 -20.45 -13.75 -3.72
N GLU A 592 -20.66 -12.68 -4.49
CA GLU A 592 -21.67 -11.66 -4.22
C GLU A 592 -23.06 -12.08 -4.72
N ASP A 593 -23.14 -13.03 -5.67
CA ASP A 593 -24.38 -13.61 -6.16
C ASP A 593 -24.80 -14.80 -5.28
N LYS A 594 -25.74 -14.55 -4.36
CA LYS A 594 -26.27 -15.57 -3.44
C LYS A 594 -27.03 -16.70 -4.14
N THR A 595 -27.37 -16.55 -5.43
CA THR A 595 -28.07 -17.58 -6.19
C THR A 595 -27.11 -18.53 -6.90
N TYR A 596 -25.82 -18.21 -6.91
CA TYR A 596 -24.81 -19.00 -7.59
C TYR A 596 -24.43 -20.23 -6.77
N ASP A 597 -24.57 -21.41 -7.38
CA ASP A 597 -24.17 -22.69 -6.83
C ASP A 597 -22.95 -23.24 -7.59
N PRO A 598 -21.74 -23.29 -6.97
CA PRO A 598 -20.53 -23.77 -7.62
C PRO A 598 -20.54 -25.29 -7.85
N THR A 599 -21.54 -26.04 -7.38
CA THR A 599 -21.68 -27.47 -7.68
C THR A 599 -22.49 -27.73 -8.96
N ASN A 600 -23.18 -26.70 -9.47
CA ASN A 600 -24.00 -26.82 -10.67
C ASN A 600 -23.15 -26.64 -11.94
N LYS A 601 -22.81 -27.77 -12.58
CA LYS A 601 -21.99 -27.80 -13.79
C LYS A 601 -22.56 -26.98 -14.97
N VAL A 602 -23.88 -26.95 -15.15
CA VAL A 602 -24.50 -26.19 -16.26
C VAL A 602 -24.38 -24.68 -16.01
N LEU A 603 -24.66 -24.25 -14.79
CA LEU A 603 -24.52 -22.85 -14.39
C LEU A 603 -23.06 -22.39 -14.44
N ALA A 604 -22.13 -23.25 -13.98
CA ALA A 604 -20.70 -23.01 -14.09
C ALA A 604 -20.27 -22.80 -15.55
N PHE A 605 -20.72 -23.66 -16.47
CA PHE A 605 -20.43 -23.54 -17.90
C PHE A 605 -20.94 -22.21 -18.46
N GLN A 606 -22.17 -21.81 -18.12
CA GLN A 606 -22.75 -20.52 -18.55
C GLN A 606 -21.91 -19.33 -18.05
N LYS A 607 -21.53 -19.32 -16.77
CA LYS A 607 -20.69 -18.26 -16.20
C LYS A 607 -19.31 -18.20 -16.84
N MET A 608 -18.68 -19.36 -17.11
CA MET A 608 -17.36 -19.41 -17.76
C MET A 608 -17.37 -18.82 -19.18
N GLN A 609 -18.51 -18.79 -19.86
CA GLN A 609 -18.66 -18.18 -21.19
C GLN A 609 -18.89 -16.67 -21.17
N GLU A 610 -19.16 -16.07 -20.01
CA GLU A 610 -19.31 -14.62 -19.91
C GLU A 610 -17.94 -13.94 -20.16
N TRP A 611 -17.90 -13.15 -21.24
CA TRP A 611 -16.75 -12.34 -21.65
C TRP A 611 -17.23 -11.04 -22.29
N GLY A 612 -16.42 -9.98 -22.24
CA GLY A 612 -16.79 -8.65 -22.73
C GLY A 612 -17.16 -7.70 -21.58
N ASP A 613 -18.41 -7.22 -21.53
CA ASP A 613 -18.82 -6.19 -20.56
C ASP A 613 -18.84 -6.68 -19.10
N LYS A 614 -19.02 -7.99 -18.90
CA LYS A 614 -19.00 -8.63 -17.58
C LYS A 614 -18.20 -9.92 -17.64
N ILE A 615 -17.34 -10.10 -16.66
CA ILE A 615 -16.44 -11.25 -16.55
C ILE A 615 -16.48 -11.76 -15.10
N PRO A 616 -16.98 -12.97 -14.85
CA PRO A 616 -17.02 -13.49 -13.49
C PRO A 616 -15.62 -13.89 -13.00
N ILE A 617 -15.33 -13.53 -11.76
CA ILE A 617 -14.20 -14.04 -10.97
C ILE A 617 -14.73 -14.72 -9.71
N GLY A 618 -13.95 -15.63 -9.12
CA GLY A 618 -14.31 -16.40 -7.93
C GLY A 618 -14.22 -17.90 -8.17
N LEU A 619 -14.79 -18.68 -7.25
CA LEU A 619 -14.98 -20.11 -7.42
C LEU A 619 -16.09 -20.37 -8.44
N LEU A 620 -15.75 -20.99 -9.57
CA LEU A 620 -16.67 -21.27 -10.68
C LEU A 620 -17.22 -22.70 -10.67
N TYR A 621 -16.44 -23.66 -10.19
CA TYR A 621 -16.93 -25.03 -10.05
C TYR A 621 -16.20 -25.74 -8.92
N LYS A 622 -16.93 -26.52 -8.14
CA LYS A 622 -16.36 -27.46 -7.18
C LYS A 622 -17.18 -28.74 -7.11
N GLU A 623 -16.50 -29.87 -7.11
CA GLU A 623 -17.06 -31.19 -6.88
C GLU A 623 -16.02 -32.06 -6.14
N ASP A 624 -16.45 -32.82 -5.14
CA ASP A 624 -15.58 -33.78 -4.46
C ASP A 624 -15.70 -35.15 -5.14
N ARG A 625 -14.56 -35.69 -5.59
CA ARG A 625 -14.49 -36.98 -6.30
C ARG A 625 -13.15 -37.65 -5.95
N PRO A 626 -13.09 -39.00 -5.91
CA PRO A 626 -11.83 -39.72 -5.81
C PRO A 626 -10.79 -39.24 -6.83
N THR A 627 -9.57 -39.11 -6.34
CA THR A 627 -8.39 -38.71 -7.10
C THR A 627 -7.87 -39.88 -7.94
N TYR A 628 -6.96 -39.62 -8.87
CA TYR A 628 -6.35 -40.72 -9.64
C TYR A 628 -5.64 -41.72 -8.71
N GLU A 629 -4.93 -41.17 -7.73
CA GLU A 629 -4.13 -41.85 -6.73
C GLU A 629 -4.98 -42.83 -5.90
N ASP A 630 -6.26 -42.51 -5.67
CA ASP A 630 -7.20 -43.38 -4.94
C ASP A 630 -7.57 -44.66 -5.72
N HIS A 631 -7.34 -44.67 -7.03
CA HIS A 631 -7.69 -45.79 -7.92
C HIS A 631 -6.49 -46.62 -8.39
N VAL A 632 -5.27 -46.13 -8.18
CA VAL A 632 -4.05 -46.78 -8.67
C VAL A 632 -3.63 -47.86 -7.67
N PRO A 633 -3.57 -49.16 -8.04
CA PRO A 633 -3.24 -50.23 -7.10
C PRO A 633 -1.79 -50.15 -6.58
N GLN A 634 -0.91 -49.44 -7.29
CA GLN A 634 0.47 -49.15 -6.86
C GLN A 634 0.53 -48.11 -5.73
N ASN A 635 -0.55 -47.36 -5.50
CA ASN A 635 -0.68 -46.49 -4.33
C ASN A 635 -1.06 -47.34 -3.11
N THR A 636 -0.10 -48.10 -2.62
CA THR A 636 -0.22 -48.87 -1.38
C THR A 636 -0.15 -47.93 -0.16
N PRO A 637 -0.40 -48.40 1.07
CA PRO A 637 -0.19 -47.57 2.26
C PRO A 637 1.22 -46.96 2.36
N ILE A 638 2.19 -47.56 1.68
CA ILE A 638 3.57 -47.06 1.56
C ILE A 638 3.74 -46.42 0.15
N PRO A 639 4.04 -45.11 0.06
CA PRO A 639 4.34 -44.43 -1.20
C PRO A 639 5.43 -45.15 -2.01
N VAL A 640 5.36 -45.07 -3.35
CA VAL A 640 6.34 -45.72 -4.25
C VAL A 640 7.78 -45.31 -3.92
N VAL A 641 8.01 -44.05 -3.53
CA VAL A 641 9.34 -43.53 -3.14
C VAL A 641 9.91 -44.18 -1.87
N GLU A 642 9.07 -44.82 -1.05
CA GLU A 642 9.45 -45.47 0.22
C GLU A 642 9.49 -47.00 0.12
N GLN A 643 9.16 -47.59 -1.04
CA GLN A 643 9.15 -49.04 -1.22
C GLN A 643 10.58 -49.59 -1.38
N ASP A 644 10.92 -50.61 -0.58
CA ASP A 644 12.20 -51.32 -0.69
C ASP A 644 12.17 -52.34 -1.82
N ILE A 645 13.02 -52.12 -2.83
CA ILE A 645 13.14 -53.00 -4.00
C ILE A 645 14.28 -54.02 -3.89
N SER A 646 15.06 -53.99 -2.81
CA SER A 646 16.25 -54.85 -2.66
C SER A 646 15.93 -56.34 -2.64
N ASN A 647 14.70 -56.71 -2.27
CA ASN A 647 14.23 -58.09 -2.16
C ASN A 647 13.22 -58.48 -3.27
N VAL A 648 13.15 -57.73 -4.37
CA VAL A 648 12.24 -58.05 -5.49
C VAL A 648 12.83 -59.18 -6.33
N ASP A 649 12.24 -60.38 -6.21
CA ASP A 649 12.60 -61.53 -7.04
C ASP A 649 11.83 -61.56 -8.36
N MET A 650 12.55 -61.36 -9.48
CA MET A 650 12.01 -61.45 -10.84
C MET A 650 12.22 -62.82 -11.49
N SER A 651 12.88 -63.77 -10.82
CA SER A 651 13.26 -65.07 -11.40
C SER A 651 12.08 -65.81 -12.00
N THR A 652 10.93 -65.82 -11.31
CA THR A 652 9.70 -66.47 -11.75
C THR A 652 9.12 -65.85 -13.03
N LEU A 653 9.22 -64.52 -13.18
CA LEU A 653 8.80 -63.81 -14.39
C LEU A 653 9.74 -64.11 -15.56
N PHE A 654 11.06 -64.12 -15.32
CA PHE A 654 12.06 -64.51 -16.31
C PHE A 654 11.86 -65.95 -16.79
N SER A 655 11.62 -66.91 -15.89
CA SER A 655 11.36 -68.30 -16.26
C SER A 655 10.11 -68.45 -17.14
N LYS A 656 9.03 -67.71 -16.85
CA LYS A 656 7.81 -67.71 -17.67
C LYS A 656 8.01 -67.09 -19.05
N PHE A 657 8.87 -66.07 -19.16
CA PHE A 657 9.22 -65.46 -20.45
C PHE A 657 10.03 -66.44 -21.31
N MET A 658 11.03 -67.09 -20.71
CA MET A 658 11.88 -68.06 -21.41
C MET A 658 11.10 -69.30 -21.85
N GLN A 659 10.14 -69.79 -21.06
CA GLN A 659 9.28 -70.94 -21.43
C GLN A 659 8.32 -70.67 -22.62
N LYS A 660 8.14 -69.42 -23.05
CA LYS A 660 7.32 -69.07 -24.22
C LYS A 660 8.14 -68.81 -25.49
N ALA A 661 9.47 -68.88 -25.37
CA ALA A 661 10.40 -68.64 -26.49
C ALA A 661 10.84 -69.94 -27.19
N ASP A 662 10.46 -71.10 -26.65
CA ASP A 662 10.48 -72.43 -27.27
C ASP A 662 9.06 -72.81 -27.71
#